data_AF-A0A444J4L1-F1
#
_entry.id   AF-A0A444J4L1-F1
#
_cell.length_a   1.000
_cell.length_b   1.000
_cell.length_c   1.000
_cell.angle_alpha   90.00
_cell.angle_beta   90.00
_cell.angle_gamma   90.00
#
_symmetry.space_group_name_H-M   'P 1'
#
loop_
_entity.id
_entity.type
_entity.pdbx_description
1 polymer ?
#
loop_
_entity_poly.entity_id
_entity_poly.type
_entity_poly.pdbx_seq_one_letter_code
_entity_poly.pdbx_strand_id
1 'polypeptide(L)'
;MKTKITNRFRRGILTLFLSASLPGTALSAQLIYSLAAGPSEALREDSTAVASTAVAVQLALSSPEQISPQDEVVFPLPNGQLVTGTVFKTLEGSGPSVLEQQATSVTIISLNNNGGGLRIIEQNGTVTGMLLVDNSEKKIYQAALDSNGFGILQEDDRNKHLCVDFPGQSGPLLAEMPLVAELTPDLTTLKNLESRPGASNTLYINYWGGTLSGTVWNIEHNSGNDITYTPYSSDSITSSFSTTDQYNMWLAWREASEDYAPFDINVTTKESVYLATAVTNRVQIIATTTDYFYPDAGGVAYTDIFIDTSNDYYRTGFAWNSGAGALGMTIAHEAGHQIGGLSHDGTFSKGDDSYDSGHGVWGSIMGGPFNKAYVQWSKGEYSDANEQEDDLSLIKGVLGSIADDAGNSNASATALTLPVTDQEGQITPDGLSSDIDVYKFNASGTSHIEVSPLLGDEGENRAANLAMNVTLKNAAGSVIASMTSSDNSPLAPNTNTFVYDGSLTSGTYYLTIDAVSPDTNWSTGFGEYGNGGLYRMSISTNASTDPDLIVASSSVSDNTLTPSQSFTVYATVENQGAGTANATTLLYYRSTDATITSADMQIGIDAVSSLAASAISAENLLTTASSSEGTYWLGACVNAVVGESDRTNQCSTGVQITVAAAPQPDLTVISPSVSDNTLTPGQSFTINATAKNQGTATANSSTLRYYRSTDATITTSDSQLTTDSVSSLAASATSAQNASVTAPTSVGTYWLGACLDTVTNESNTGNQCSSGVQITVAAAPQPDLIVISPSVSDNTLTPGQSFIINATAKNQGTATANSSTLRYYRSTDATITTSDTLLATDSVGFLAAIATSAQNASVIAPTSEGTYWLGACVDTVTNESNTGNQCSSGAQITVVGQEEPFPWLLFYPAFL
;
A
#
# COMPACT_ATOMS: atom_id res chain seq x y z
N MET A 1 30.19 99.20 9.88
CA MET A 1 29.43 100.37 10.37
C MET A 1 28.04 100.34 9.73
N LYS A 2 27.02 100.62 10.56
CA LYS A 2 25.60 100.96 10.31
C LYS A 2 25.22 101.21 8.82
N THR A 3 24.06 100.81 8.32
CA THR A 3 22.73 101.16 8.87
C THR A 3 21.62 100.33 8.21
N LYS A 4 20.66 99.84 9.02
CA LYS A 4 19.34 99.35 8.60
C LYS A 4 18.50 100.49 8.01
N ILE A 5 17.85 100.27 6.87
CA ILE A 5 16.61 100.96 6.52
C ILE A 5 15.60 99.90 6.07
N THR A 6 14.61 99.68 6.93
CA THR A 6 13.34 99.02 6.64
C THR A 6 12.50 99.92 5.76
N ASN A 7 11.94 99.39 4.67
CA ASN A 7 10.69 99.92 4.11
C ASN A 7 9.86 98.80 3.48
N ARG A 8 8.61 98.71 3.96
CA ARG A 8 7.52 97.88 3.45
C ARG A 8 7.20 98.31 2.01
N PHE A 9 7.15 97.36 1.07
CA PHE A 9 6.32 97.49 -0.13
C PHE A 9 5.60 96.17 -0.40
N ARG A 10 4.34 96.30 -0.78
CA ARG A 10 3.33 95.27 -1.03
C ARG A 10 3.87 94.18 -1.98
N ARG A 11 3.75 92.91 -1.59
CA ARG A 11 3.80 91.78 -2.53
C ARG A 11 2.53 91.84 -3.38
N GLY A 12 2.65 92.41 -4.58
CA GLY A 12 1.73 92.12 -5.67
C GLY A 12 2.06 90.73 -6.18
N ILE A 13 1.07 89.84 -6.18
CA ILE A 13 1.08 88.62 -6.99
C ILE A 13 1.18 89.10 -8.44
N LEU A 14 2.34 88.91 -9.06
CA LEU A 14 2.50 89.17 -10.49
C LEU A 14 2.08 87.88 -11.18
N THR A 15 0.79 87.77 -11.49
CA THR A 15 0.28 86.80 -12.46
C THR A 15 0.95 87.14 -13.79
N LEU A 16 1.96 86.37 -14.19
CA LEU A 16 2.55 86.50 -15.51
C LEU A 16 1.51 85.95 -16.49
N PHE A 17 0.64 86.81 -17.02
CA PHE A 17 -0.12 86.48 -18.21
C PHE A 17 0.90 86.32 -19.34
N LEU A 18 1.17 85.08 -19.73
CA LEU A 18 1.84 84.79 -20.99
C LEU A 18 0.85 85.22 -22.09
N SER A 19 0.88 86.49 -22.48
CA SER A 19 0.16 86.98 -23.65
C SER A 19 0.92 86.50 -24.90
N ALA A 20 0.81 85.20 -25.20
CA ALA A 20 1.10 84.70 -26.52
C ALA A 20 0.03 85.27 -27.45
N SER A 21 0.45 86.02 -28.47
CA SER A 21 -0.44 86.47 -29.54
C SER A 21 -1.02 85.25 -30.24
N LEU A 22 -2.29 84.96 -29.95
CA LEU A 22 -3.06 83.94 -30.66
C LEU A 22 -3.08 84.28 -32.16
N PRO A 23 -2.74 83.34 -33.07
CA PRO A 23 -2.96 83.54 -34.49
C PRO A 23 -4.47 83.77 -34.74
N GLY A 24 -4.80 84.66 -35.69
CA GLY A 24 -6.09 85.34 -35.85
C GLY A 24 -7.32 84.49 -36.21
N THR A 25 -7.39 83.23 -35.80
CA THR A 25 -8.59 82.38 -35.88
C THR A 25 -9.14 81.94 -34.51
N ALA A 26 -8.43 82.20 -33.40
CA ALA A 26 -8.81 81.74 -32.05
C ALA A 26 -9.56 82.82 -31.22
N LEU A 27 -10.68 83.35 -31.73
CA LEU A 27 -11.52 84.31 -30.98
C LEU A 27 -12.71 83.66 -30.24
N SER A 28 -12.83 82.33 -30.26
CA SER A 28 -13.90 81.56 -29.59
C SER A 28 -13.43 80.52 -28.56
N ALA A 29 -12.14 80.16 -28.51
CA ALA A 29 -11.67 79.05 -27.68
C ALA A 29 -11.36 79.46 -26.23
N GLN A 30 -11.82 78.68 -25.25
CA GLN A 30 -11.62 78.95 -23.82
C GLN A 30 -10.33 78.27 -23.29
N LEU A 31 -9.50 79.00 -22.53
CA LEU A 31 -8.35 78.43 -21.82
C LEU A 31 -8.84 77.68 -20.58
N ILE A 32 -8.65 76.36 -20.51
CA ILE A 32 -9.18 75.51 -19.41
C ILE A 32 -8.28 75.56 -18.17
N TYR A 33 -6.96 75.59 -18.34
CA TYR A 33 -6.01 75.67 -17.24
C TYR A 33 -4.77 76.47 -17.60
N SER A 34 -4.04 76.87 -16.57
CA SER A 34 -2.74 77.52 -16.73
C SER A 34 -1.68 76.77 -15.94
N LEU A 35 -0.47 76.71 -16.51
CA LEU A 35 0.72 76.30 -15.78
C LEU A 35 1.19 77.49 -14.94
N ALA A 36 1.33 77.28 -13.63
CA ALA A 36 2.03 78.23 -12.78
C ALA A 36 3.50 77.83 -12.73
N ALA A 37 4.41 78.78 -12.98
CA ALA A 37 5.83 78.56 -12.69
C ALA A 37 5.95 78.27 -11.18
N GLY A 38 6.34 77.05 -10.82
CA GLY A 38 6.38 76.61 -9.44
C GLY A 38 7.32 77.48 -8.59
N PRO A 39 6.97 77.81 -7.33
CA PRO A 39 7.98 78.21 -6.35
C PRO A 39 8.83 76.98 -6.04
N SER A 40 10.15 77.15 -6.02
CA SER A 40 11.13 76.13 -5.59
C SER A 40 11.07 75.82 -4.08
N GLU A 41 9.89 75.79 -3.46
CA GLU A 41 9.69 75.60 -2.02
C GLU A 41 8.60 74.56 -1.73
N ALA A 42 8.70 73.36 -2.32
CA ALA A 42 7.95 72.18 -1.87
C ALA A 42 8.61 70.85 -2.24
N LEU A 43 9.95 70.78 -2.27
CA LEU A 43 10.66 69.50 -2.22
C LEU A 43 11.04 69.26 -0.75
N ARG A 44 10.13 68.65 0.01
CA ARG A 44 10.50 68.07 1.30
C ARG A 44 11.20 66.74 1.03
N GLU A 45 12.39 66.62 1.61
CA GLU A 45 13.26 65.46 1.66
C GLU A 45 12.47 64.16 1.90
N ASP A 46 12.45 63.27 0.90
CA ASP A 46 12.91 61.88 1.00
C ASP A 46 12.50 61.13 -0.28
N SER A 47 13.42 61.05 -1.25
CA SER A 47 13.66 59.85 -2.06
C SER A 47 14.60 60.19 -3.22
N THR A 48 15.61 59.35 -3.40
CA THR A 48 16.44 59.31 -4.58
C THR A 48 15.62 58.69 -5.73
N ALA A 49 14.92 59.51 -6.51
CA ALA A 49 14.25 59.06 -7.72
C ALA A 49 14.18 60.17 -8.79
N VAL A 50 14.21 59.70 -10.03
CA VAL A 50 14.28 60.36 -11.35
C VAL A 50 13.65 61.76 -11.43
N ALA A 51 14.26 62.63 -12.23
CA ALA A 51 13.79 63.97 -12.54
C ALA A 51 12.37 63.96 -13.16
N SER A 52 11.34 63.97 -12.31
CA SER A 52 9.95 64.13 -12.75
C SER A 52 9.68 65.61 -13.04
N THR A 53 9.17 65.89 -14.23
CA THR A 53 8.67 67.21 -14.64
C THR A 53 7.32 67.47 -13.98
N ALA A 54 7.30 67.62 -12.65
CA ALA A 54 6.13 68.02 -11.91
C ALA A 54 5.83 69.51 -12.17
N VAL A 55 4.64 69.83 -12.70
CA VAL A 55 4.24 71.21 -12.99
C VAL A 55 3.00 71.58 -12.20
N ALA A 56 3.02 72.73 -11.52
CA ALA A 56 1.87 73.24 -10.81
C ALA A 56 0.79 73.68 -11.81
N VAL A 57 -0.42 73.16 -11.64
CA VAL A 57 -1.58 73.48 -12.47
C VAL A 57 -2.66 74.15 -11.65
N GLN A 58 -3.34 75.10 -12.27
CA GLN A 58 -4.59 75.65 -11.76
C GLN A 58 -5.64 75.58 -12.87
N LEU A 59 -6.72 74.82 -12.63
CA LEU A 59 -7.90 74.85 -13.49
C LEU A 59 -8.60 76.20 -13.34
N ALA A 60 -8.90 76.84 -14.47
CA ALA A 60 -9.52 78.16 -14.51
C ALA A 60 -11.06 78.09 -14.55
N LEU A 61 -11.66 76.93 -14.26
CA LEU A 61 -13.10 76.70 -14.39
C LEU A 61 -13.84 77.28 -13.19
N SER A 62 -14.80 78.18 -13.46
CA SER A 62 -15.67 78.74 -12.41
C SER A 62 -16.93 77.90 -12.15
N SER A 63 -17.22 76.92 -13.01
CA SER A 63 -18.16 75.80 -12.82
C SER A 63 -17.90 74.75 -13.92
N PRO A 64 -18.03 73.43 -13.64
CA PRO A 64 -17.97 72.39 -14.66
C PRO A 64 -19.05 72.50 -15.75
N GLU A 65 -20.17 73.17 -15.46
CA GLU A 65 -21.26 73.43 -16.41
C GLU A 65 -20.87 74.38 -17.57
N GLN A 66 -19.66 74.94 -17.56
CA GLN A 66 -19.22 75.93 -18.55
C GLN A 66 -18.75 75.33 -19.88
N ILE A 67 -18.48 74.02 -19.96
CA ILE A 67 -17.93 73.40 -21.16
C ILE A 67 -18.94 72.43 -21.75
N SER A 68 -19.47 72.77 -22.92
CA SER A 68 -20.46 71.97 -23.66
C SER A 68 -19.78 71.13 -24.75
N PRO A 69 -20.38 70.00 -25.16
CA PRO A 69 -19.93 69.29 -26.36
C PRO A 69 -19.79 70.23 -27.55
N GLN A 70 -18.70 70.07 -28.30
CA GLN A 70 -18.25 70.91 -29.43
C GLN A 70 -17.57 72.25 -29.07
N ASP A 71 -17.43 72.59 -27.79
CA ASP A 71 -16.64 73.76 -27.41
C ASP A 71 -15.15 73.55 -27.73
N GLU A 72 -14.52 74.55 -28.34
CA GLU A 72 -13.07 74.59 -28.55
C GLU A 72 -12.35 75.11 -27.32
N VAL A 73 -11.30 74.40 -26.94
CA VAL A 73 -10.56 74.67 -25.71
C VAL A 73 -9.07 74.65 -25.97
N VAL A 74 -8.35 75.54 -25.31
CA VAL A 74 -6.88 75.64 -25.41
C VAL A 74 -6.27 75.19 -24.09
N PHE A 75 -5.18 74.44 -24.16
CA PHE A 75 -4.45 73.96 -23.00
C PHE A 75 -2.92 73.94 -23.24
N PRO A 76 -2.13 74.23 -22.21
CA PRO A 76 -0.66 74.15 -22.26
C PRO A 76 -0.13 72.75 -21.85
N LEU A 77 0.56 72.05 -22.74
CA LEU A 77 1.32 70.83 -22.39
C LEU A 77 2.42 71.14 -21.36
N PRO A 78 2.93 70.14 -20.60
CA PRO A 78 4.00 70.33 -19.62
C PRO A 78 5.27 71.01 -20.17
N ASN A 79 5.56 70.83 -21.45
CA ASN A 79 6.67 71.49 -22.17
C ASN A 79 6.39 72.97 -22.54
N GLY A 80 5.20 73.49 -22.21
CA GLY A 80 4.76 74.86 -22.46
C GLY A 80 4.11 75.09 -23.82
N GLN A 81 4.01 74.05 -24.67
CA GLN A 81 3.33 74.15 -25.97
C GLN A 81 1.82 74.29 -25.78
N LEU A 82 1.22 75.29 -26.41
CA LEU A 82 -0.23 75.43 -26.47
C LEU A 82 -0.80 74.54 -27.56
N VAL A 83 -1.85 73.81 -27.21
CA VAL A 83 -2.56 72.86 -28.05
C VAL A 83 -4.06 73.13 -27.91
N THR A 84 -4.78 72.91 -29.00
CA THR A 84 -6.24 73.08 -29.08
C THR A 84 -6.89 71.71 -29.05
N GLY A 85 -8.00 71.61 -28.34
CA GLY A 85 -8.85 70.43 -28.30
C GLY A 85 -10.31 70.82 -28.42
N THR A 86 -11.15 69.81 -28.67
CA THR A 86 -12.60 69.96 -28.77
C THR A 86 -13.25 69.06 -27.73
N VAL A 87 -14.22 69.62 -27.00
CA VAL A 87 -14.99 68.85 -26.02
C VAL A 87 -15.87 67.87 -26.75
N PHE A 88 -15.64 66.58 -26.52
CA PHE A 88 -16.31 65.54 -27.27
C PHE A 88 -17.60 65.10 -26.59
N LYS A 89 -17.49 64.66 -25.34
CA LYS A 89 -18.63 64.20 -24.52
C LYS A 89 -18.31 64.27 -23.04
N THR A 90 -19.34 64.14 -22.20
CA THR A 90 -19.20 63.84 -20.78
C THR A 90 -19.69 62.42 -20.55
N LEU A 91 -18.88 61.59 -19.91
CA LEU A 91 -19.24 60.26 -19.44
C LEU A 91 -19.86 60.36 -18.05
N GLU A 92 -20.93 59.62 -17.81
CA GLU A 92 -21.45 59.41 -16.46
C GLU A 92 -20.64 58.28 -15.79
N GLY A 93 -20.17 58.52 -14.57
CA GLY A 93 -19.49 57.51 -13.76
C GLY A 93 -17.98 57.38 -14.01
N SER A 94 -17.48 56.18 -13.75
CA SER A 94 -16.07 55.85 -13.57
C SER A 94 -15.30 55.60 -14.88
N GLY A 95 -13.99 55.46 -14.75
CA GLY A 95 -13.04 55.05 -15.79
C GLY A 95 -11.88 54.25 -15.18
N PRO A 96 -10.90 53.82 -15.98
CA PRO A 96 -9.88 52.86 -15.54
C PRO A 96 -8.92 53.41 -14.48
N SER A 97 -8.60 54.71 -14.52
CA SER A 97 -7.66 55.27 -13.54
C SER A 97 -8.27 55.40 -12.14
N VAL A 98 -7.43 55.34 -11.10
CA VAL A 98 -7.84 55.51 -9.69
C VAL A 98 -8.63 56.80 -9.45
N LEU A 99 -8.29 57.87 -10.18
CA LEU A 99 -9.01 59.14 -10.10
C LEU A 99 -10.41 59.03 -10.73
N GLU A 100 -10.52 58.38 -11.89
CA GLU A 100 -11.79 58.18 -12.58
C GLU A 100 -12.71 57.20 -11.83
N GLN A 101 -12.18 56.19 -11.12
CA GLN A 101 -12.99 55.25 -10.32
C GLN A 101 -13.85 55.92 -9.24
N GLN A 102 -13.49 57.13 -8.80
CA GLN A 102 -14.23 57.90 -7.79
C GLN A 102 -15.15 58.96 -8.40
N ALA A 103 -15.18 59.08 -9.72
CA ALA A 103 -15.88 60.13 -10.44
C ALA A 103 -17.39 59.91 -10.50
N THR A 104 -18.14 61.01 -10.42
CA THR A 104 -19.54 61.06 -10.85
C THR A 104 -19.67 61.34 -12.34
N SER A 105 -18.71 62.05 -12.92
CA SER A 105 -18.66 62.40 -14.34
C SER A 105 -17.22 62.62 -14.80
N VAL A 106 -16.94 62.31 -16.07
CA VAL A 106 -15.65 62.61 -16.72
C VAL A 106 -15.90 63.34 -18.03
N THR A 107 -15.46 64.59 -18.14
CA THR A 107 -15.52 65.36 -19.39
C THR A 107 -14.31 65.03 -20.26
N ILE A 108 -14.59 64.60 -21.48
CA ILE A 108 -13.61 64.09 -22.44
C ILE A 108 -13.37 65.13 -23.53
N ILE A 109 -12.12 65.53 -23.68
CA ILE A 109 -11.64 66.51 -24.66
C ILE A 109 -10.66 65.82 -25.59
N SER A 110 -10.94 65.82 -26.89
CA SER A 110 -10.02 65.31 -27.91
C SER A 110 -9.05 66.39 -28.34
N LEU A 111 -7.75 66.07 -28.42
CA LEU A 111 -6.73 67.03 -28.84
C LEU A 111 -6.56 66.97 -30.36
N ASN A 112 -6.48 68.14 -31.01
CA ASN A 112 -6.38 68.23 -32.46
C ASN A 112 -5.08 67.60 -32.98
N ASN A 113 -5.08 67.18 -34.25
CA ASN A 113 -3.92 66.56 -34.94
C ASN A 113 -3.40 65.29 -34.25
N ASN A 114 -4.29 64.49 -33.69
CA ASN A 114 -3.99 63.25 -32.96
C ASN A 114 -3.06 63.48 -31.75
N GLY A 115 -3.16 64.65 -31.12
CA GLY A 115 -2.30 65.04 -30.00
C GLY A 115 -2.57 64.28 -28.70
N GLY A 116 -3.60 63.42 -28.64
CA GLY A 116 -4.01 62.68 -27.45
C GLY A 116 -5.38 63.13 -26.91
N GLY A 117 -5.55 63.07 -25.60
CA GLY A 117 -6.80 63.41 -24.92
C GLY A 117 -6.58 64.12 -23.58
N LEU A 118 -7.57 64.92 -23.16
CA LEU A 118 -7.65 65.48 -21.81
C LEU A 118 -8.97 65.06 -21.16
N ARG A 119 -8.88 64.57 -19.93
CA ARG A 119 -10.01 64.12 -19.12
C ARG A 119 -10.11 64.99 -17.89
N ILE A 120 -11.27 65.58 -17.66
CA ILE A 120 -11.58 66.37 -16.47
C ILE A 120 -12.50 65.52 -15.58
N ILE A 121 -12.06 65.29 -14.36
CA ILE A 121 -12.67 64.31 -13.46
C ILE A 121 -13.46 65.06 -12.40
N GLU A 122 -14.74 64.74 -12.29
CA GLU A 122 -15.67 65.37 -11.37
C GLU A 122 -16.24 64.38 -10.38
N GLN A 123 -16.32 64.79 -9.12
CA GLN A 123 -16.98 64.05 -8.06
C GLN A 123 -18.01 64.94 -7.38
N ASN A 124 -19.28 64.53 -7.42
CA ASN A 124 -20.41 65.23 -6.81
C ASN A 124 -20.49 66.71 -7.24
N GLY A 125 -20.23 66.99 -8.52
CA GLY A 125 -20.28 68.34 -9.10
C GLY A 125 -19.06 69.22 -8.81
N THR A 126 -17.99 68.67 -8.22
CA THR A 126 -16.71 69.37 -8.02
C THR A 126 -15.63 68.71 -8.87
N VAL A 127 -14.84 69.48 -9.60
CA VAL A 127 -13.68 68.95 -10.33
C VAL A 127 -12.58 68.57 -9.33
N THR A 128 -12.23 67.29 -9.29
CA THR A 128 -11.28 66.72 -8.32
C THR A 128 -10.00 66.22 -8.97
N GLY A 129 -9.96 66.10 -10.30
CA GLY A 129 -8.78 65.59 -10.98
C GLY A 129 -8.75 65.93 -12.46
N MET A 130 -7.59 65.70 -13.06
CA MET A 130 -7.42 65.69 -14.50
C MET A 130 -6.39 64.65 -14.93
N LEU A 131 -6.58 64.08 -16.12
CA LEU A 131 -5.67 63.15 -16.76
C LEU A 131 -5.42 63.60 -18.20
N LEU A 132 -4.15 63.74 -18.58
CA LEU A 132 -3.70 64.19 -19.89
C LEU A 132 -2.91 63.07 -20.55
N VAL A 133 -3.36 62.65 -21.73
CA VAL A 133 -2.65 61.74 -22.62
C VAL A 133 -1.99 62.57 -23.71
N ASP A 134 -0.66 62.56 -23.77
CA ASP A 134 0.14 63.25 -24.77
C ASP A 134 0.75 62.22 -25.74
N ASN A 135 0.14 62.08 -26.91
CA ASN A 135 0.62 61.14 -27.92
C ASN A 135 1.93 61.59 -28.59
N SER A 136 2.27 62.88 -28.54
CA SER A 136 3.49 63.38 -29.17
C SER A 136 4.74 62.96 -28.39
N GLU A 137 4.62 62.88 -27.07
CA GLU A 137 5.68 62.41 -26.17
C GLU A 137 5.49 60.95 -25.73
N LYS A 138 4.36 60.31 -26.08
CA LYS A 138 3.90 59.00 -25.59
C LYS A 138 3.87 58.94 -24.04
N LYS A 139 3.31 59.98 -23.42
CA LYS A 139 3.27 60.12 -21.94
C LYS A 139 1.87 60.35 -21.43
N ILE A 140 1.63 59.90 -20.20
CA ILE A 140 0.41 60.18 -19.45
C ILE A 140 0.78 61.03 -18.24
N TYR A 141 -0.04 62.05 -17.98
CA TYR A 141 0.12 62.93 -16.84
C TYR A 141 -1.19 63.00 -16.05
N GLN A 142 -1.11 63.06 -14.73
CA GLN A 142 -2.29 63.20 -13.86
C GLN A 142 -2.09 64.25 -12.78
N ALA A 143 -3.19 64.86 -12.34
CA ALA A 143 -3.20 65.74 -11.19
C ALA A 143 -4.49 65.54 -10.37
N ALA A 144 -4.33 65.28 -9.07
CA ALA A 144 -5.41 65.47 -8.10
C ALA A 144 -5.50 66.95 -7.74
N LEU A 145 -6.72 67.48 -7.67
CA LEU A 145 -7.00 68.90 -7.51
C LEU A 145 -7.71 69.18 -6.19
N ASP A 146 -7.31 70.27 -5.54
CA ASP A 146 -7.98 70.76 -4.33
C ASP A 146 -9.32 71.46 -4.65
N SER A 147 -10.05 71.86 -3.62
CA SER A 147 -11.35 72.55 -3.77
C SER A 147 -11.27 73.90 -4.50
N ASN A 148 -10.08 74.42 -4.76
CA ASN A 148 -9.84 75.66 -5.49
C ASN A 148 -9.30 75.39 -6.92
N GLY A 149 -9.23 74.13 -7.35
CA GLY A 149 -8.72 73.72 -8.66
C GLY A 149 -7.20 73.70 -8.79
N PHE A 150 -6.45 73.74 -7.69
CA PHE A 150 -4.99 73.64 -7.70
C PHE A 150 -4.52 72.19 -7.53
N GLY A 151 -3.51 71.81 -8.31
CA GLY A 151 -2.81 70.54 -8.12
C GLY A 151 -1.44 70.52 -8.77
N ILE A 152 -0.81 69.36 -8.74
CA ILE A 152 0.49 69.11 -9.38
C ILE A 152 0.27 68.08 -10.47
N LEU A 153 0.51 68.48 -11.71
CA LEU A 153 0.52 67.59 -12.87
C LEU A 153 1.85 66.85 -12.89
N GLN A 154 1.78 65.52 -12.76
CA GLN A 154 2.94 64.64 -12.71
C GLN A 154 2.81 63.57 -13.78
N GLU A 155 3.95 63.20 -14.36
CA GLU A 155 4.04 62.04 -15.26
C GLU A 155 3.65 60.78 -14.48
N ASP A 156 2.76 59.98 -15.05
CA ASP A 156 2.39 58.67 -14.54
C ASP A 156 2.92 57.59 -15.48
N ASP A 157 3.06 56.40 -14.95
CA ASP A 157 3.46 55.23 -15.73
C ASP A 157 2.36 54.90 -16.76
N ARG A 158 2.72 54.93 -18.04
CA ARG A 158 1.79 54.67 -19.15
C ARG A 158 1.24 53.24 -19.09
N ASN A 159 2.03 52.27 -18.62
CA ASN A 159 1.65 50.85 -18.56
C ASN A 159 0.43 50.60 -17.69
N LYS A 160 0.18 51.46 -16.70
CA LYS A 160 -0.98 51.36 -15.81
C LYS A 160 -2.31 51.70 -16.46
N HIS A 161 -2.27 52.33 -17.64
CA HIS A 161 -3.48 52.81 -18.33
C HIS A 161 -3.67 52.15 -19.70
N LEU A 162 -2.56 51.81 -20.37
CA LEU A 162 -2.55 51.35 -21.75
C LEU A 162 -1.33 50.45 -21.97
N CYS A 163 -1.56 49.30 -22.61
CA CYS A 163 -0.51 48.43 -23.13
C CYS A 163 0.54 49.26 -23.91
N VAL A 164 1.82 49.20 -23.52
CA VAL A 164 2.91 49.69 -24.39
C VAL A 164 3.02 48.81 -25.62
N ASP A 165 3.37 49.41 -26.76
CA ASP A 165 3.24 48.82 -28.09
C ASP A 165 3.74 47.36 -28.14
N PHE A 166 2.81 46.38 -28.09
CA PHE A 166 3.14 44.95 -28.11
C PHE A 166 4.02 44.65 -29.31
N PRO A 167 5.11 43.87 -29.19
CA PRO A 167 6.04 43.69 -30.29
C PRO A 167 5.36 43.12 -31.53
N GLY A 168 5.56 43.79 -32.66
CA GLY A 168 5.22 43.22 -33.96
C GLY A 168 6.09 42.00 -34.25
N GLN A 169 5.49 40.93 -34.78
CA GLN A 169 6.26 39.76 -35.20
C GLN A 169 7.21 40.12 -36.36
N SER A 170 8.51 39.88 -36.21
CA SER A 170 9.48 40.15 -37.27
C SER A 170 9.41 39.11 -38.40
N GLY A 171 8.66 39.45 -39.45
CA GLY A 171 8.59 38.73 -40.73
C GLY A 171 7.54 37.61 -40.77
N PRO A 172 6.87 37.37 -41.91
CA PRO A 172 5.90 36.29 -42.03
C PRO A 172 6.65 34.97 -41.94
N LEU A 173 6.45 34.24 -40.84
CA LEU A 173 6.56 32.79 -40.95
C LEU A 173 5.44 32.38 -41.90
N LEU A 174 5.82 31.95 -43.10
CA LEU A 174 4.93 31.15 -43.92
C LEU A 174 4.49 30.01 -43.01
N ALA A 175 3.23 30.04 -42.57
CA ALA A 175 2.65 28.88 -41.92
C ALA A 175 2.85 27.72 -42.90
N GLU A 176 3.60 26.70 -42.50
CA GLU A 176 3.30 25.38 -43.04
C GLU A 176 1.89 25.12 -42.54
N MET A 177 0.88 25.42 -43.38
CA MET A 177 -0.47 24.97 -43.10
C MET A 177 -0.36 23.49 -42.75
N PRO A 178 -0.89 23.04 -41.60
CA PRO A 178 -0.95 21.62 -41.32
C PRO A 178 -1.57 20.93 -42.53
N LEU A 179 -1.12 19.71 -42.82
CA LEU A 179 -1.49 18.96 -44.02
C LEU A 179 -3.01 18.66 -44.12
N VAL A 180 -3.79 19.06 -43.11
CA VAL A 180 -5.21 18.76 -42.93
C VAL A 180 -6.05 19.94 -43.43
N ALA A 181 -6.34 19.95 -44.74
CA ALA A 181 -7.26 20.91 -45.35
C ALA A 181 -8.72 20.85 -44.82
N GLU A 182 -9.03 19.89 -43.94
CA GLU A 182 -10.36 19.65 -43.36
C GLU A 182 -10.66 20.49 -42.10
N LEU A 183 -9.64 21.08 -41.45
CA LEU A 183 -9.82 21.85 -40.20
C LEU A 183 -10.21 23.31 -40.41
N THR A 184 -10.02 23.86 -41.61
CA THR A 184 -10.37 25.27 -41.88
C THR A 184 -11.89 25.41 -41.96
N PRO A 185 -12.56 26.02 -40.96
CA PRO A 185 -14.01 26.14 -40.98
C PRO A 185 -14.44 27.12 -42.06
N ASP A 186 -15.64 26.92 -42.60
CA ASP A 186 -16.20 27.87 -43.55
C ASP A 186 -16.54 29.21 -42.87
N LEU A 187 -16.74 30.26 -43.67
CA LEU A 187 -17.07 31.59 -43.17
C LEU A 187 -18.36 31.64 -42.32
N THR A 188 -19.28 30.71 -42.52
CA THR A 188 -20.51 30.65 -41.72
C THR A 188 -20.19 30.21 -40.30
N THR A 189 -19.38 29.17 -40.17
CA THR A 189 -18.90 28.61 -38.92
C THR A 189 -17.99 29.59 -38.21
N LEU A 190 -17.00 30.16 -38.93
CA LEU A 190 -16.08 31.17 -38.40
C LEU A 190 -16.77 32.41 -37.82
N LYS A 191 -17.97 32.77 -38.28
CA LYS A 191 -18.78 33.89 -37.74
C LYS A 191 -19.57 33.54 -36.49
N ASN A 192 -19.62 32.26 -36.12
CA ASN A 192 -20.48 31.73 -35.08
C ASN A 192 -19.73 30.83 -34.09
N LEU A 193 -18.40 30.97 -33.99
CA LEU A 193 -17.60 30.23 -33.03
C LEU A 193 -17.89 30.74 -31.61
N GLU A 194 -18.02 29.82 -30.67
CA GLU A 194 -18.28 30.06 -29.25
C GLU A 194 -17.54 28.98 -28.47
N SER A 195 -16.59 29.36 -27.61
CA SER A 195 -15.79 28.39 -26.83
C SER A 195 -16.59 27.81 -25.66
N ARG A 196 -17.50 28.61 -25.10
CA ARG A 196 -18.35 28.23 -23.97
C ARG A 196 -19.71 28.91 -24.07
N PRO A 197 -20.62 28.44 -24.95
CA PRO A 197 -21.97 28.99 -25.04
C PRO A 197 -22.67 29.01 -23.69
N GLY A 198 -23.13 30.19 -23.26
CA GLY A 198 -23.85 30.37 -22.00
C GLY A 198 -22.99 30.79 -20.79
N ALA A 199 -21.68 30.99 -20.97
CA ALA A 199 -20.83 31.61 -19.95
C ALA A 199 -21.33 33.02 -19.59
N SER A 200 -21.04 33.46 -18.36
CA SER A 200 -21.48 34.79 -17.89
C SER A 200 -20.74 35.94 -18.56
N ASN A 201 -19.49 35.71 -18.95
CA ASN A 201 -18.61 36.72 -19.56
C ASN A 201 -18.36 36.43 -21.04
N THR A 202 -17.99 37.45 -21.81
CA THR A 202 -17.76 37.33 -23.27
C THR A 202 -16.51 38.10 -23.72
N LEU A 203 -15.60 37.41 -24.39
CA LEU A 203 -14.53 38.01 -25.20
C LEU A 203 -14.93 37.89 -26.67
N TYR A 204 -15.18 39.02 -27.32
CA TYR A 204 -15.53 39.06 -28.74
C TYR A 204 -14.31 39.33 -29.61
N ILE A 205 -14.03 38.43 -30.54
CA ILE A 205 -12.98 38.63 -31.54
C ILE A 205 -13.63 39.08 -32.86
N ASN A 206 -13.29 40.30 -33.28
CA ASN A 206 -13.86 40.93 -34.46
C ASN A 206 -12.87 40.95 -35.63
N TYR A 207 -13.11 40.08 -36.62
CA TYR A 207 -12.32 39.97 -37.85
C TYR A 207 -12.96 40.66 -39.07
N TRP A 208 -14.18 41.19 -38.93
CA TRP A 208 -15.10 41.35 -40.07
C TRP A 208 -15.01 42.70 -40.78
N GLY A 209 -14.18 43.61 -40.26
CA GLY A 209 -14.14 45.00 -40.70
C GLY A 209 -15.33 45.81 -40.17
N GLY A 210 -15.18 47.13 -40.13
CA GLY A 210 -16.23 47.99 -39.60
C GLY A 210 -15.78 49.42 -39.33
N THR A 211 -16.58 50.09 -38.51
CA THR A 211 -16.31 51.45 -38.06
C THR A 211 -16.47 51.50 -36.54
N LEU A 212 -15.39 51.88 -35.86
CA LEU A 212 -15.38 52.16 -34.42
C LEU A 212 -15.64 53.65 -34.19
N SER A 213 -16.64 53.95 -33.37
CA SER A 213 -17.12 55.31 -33.12
C SER A 213 -17.31 55.57 -31.63
N GLY A 214 -17.05 56.81 -31.19
CA GLY A 214 -17.37 57.27 -29.85
C GLY A 214 -16.61 56.60 -28.70
N THR A 215 -15.47 55.95 -28.97
CA THR A 215 -14.58 55.27 -28.02
C THR A 215 -13.35 56.10 -27.69
N VAL A 216 -12.57 55.68 -26.68
CA VAL A 216 -11.31 56.33 -26.31
C VAL A 216 -10.33 56.40 -27.48
N TRP A 217 -10.32 55.38 -28.33
CA TRP A 217 -9.47 55.33 -29.52
C TRP A 217 -9.74 56.46 -30.50
N ASN A 218 -11.02 56.78 -30.71
CA ASN A 218 -11.40 57.91 -31.56
C ASN A 218 -10.84 59.22 -31.00
N ILE A 219 -11.00 59.42 -29.69
CA ILE A 219 -10.64 60.65 -28.99
C ILE A 219 -9.15 60.87 -28.96
N GLU A 220 -8.43 59.88 -28.47
CA GLU A 220 -7.02 60.04 -28.15
C GLU A 220 -6.15 59.81 -29.39
N HIS A 221 -6.56 58.93 -30.31
CA HIS A 221 -5.70 58.51 -31.43
C HIS A 221 -6.21 58.91 -32.82
N ASN A 222 -7.42 59.47 -32.94
CA ASN A 222 -7.98 59.87 -34.24
C ASN A 222 -8.71 61.24 -34.23
N SER A 223 -8.34 62.15 -33.32
CA SER A 223 -8.91 63.51 -33.21
C SER A 223 -10.44 63.54 -33.11
N GLY A 224 -11.03 62.56 -32.43
CA GLY A 224 -12.46 62.38 -32.26
C GLY A 224 -13.20 61.82 -33.47
N ASN A 225 -12.51 61.54 -34.58
CA ASN A 225 -13.12 60.98 -35.78
C ASN A 225 -13.32 59.46 -35.67
N ASP A 226 -14.31 58.96 -36.39
CA ASP A 226 -14.54 57.53 -36.57
C ASP A 226 -13.31 56.82 -37.14
N ILE A 227 -13.01 55.62 -36.63
CA ILE A 227 -11.93 54.76 -37.11
C ILE A 227 -12.57 53.69 -37.99
N THR A 228 -12.25 53.69 -39.27
CA THR A 228 -12.72 52.65 -40.20
C THR A 228 -11.61 51.63 -40.39
N TYR A 229 -11.92 50.36 -40.19
CA TYR A 229 -10.95 49.27 -40.28
C TYR A 229 -11.43 48.18 -41.24
N THR A 230 -10.48 47.57 -41.94
CA THR A 230 -10.77 46.50 -42.89
C THR A 230 -11.02 45.16 -42.19
N PRO A 231 -11.66 44.20 -42.86
CA PRO A 231 -11.57 42.81 -42.45
C PRO A 231 -10.12 42.37 -42.28
N TYR A 232 -9.90 41.40 -41.39
CA TYR A 232 -8.61 40.73 -41.23
C TYR A 232 -8.13 40.15 -42.58
N SER A 233 -6.83 40.30 -42.86
CA SER A 233 -6.22 39.74 -44.06
C SER A 233 -4.71 39.63 -43.89
N SER A 234 -4.18 38.41 -44.01
CA SER A 234 -2.75 38.09 -43.99
C SER A 234 -2.05 38.37 -45.33
N ASP A 235 -2.81 38.45 -46.42
CA ASP A 235 -2.33 38.67 -47.80
C ASP A 235 -2.61 40.10 -48.33
N SER A 236 -3.11 40.98 -47.46
CA SER A 236 -3.54 42.35 -47.77
C SER A 236 -4.74 42.46 -48.74
N ILE A 237 -5.46 41.36 -49.01
CA ILE A 237 -6.71 41.34 -49.78
C ILE A 237 -7.90 41.40 -48.81
N THR A 238 -8.54 42.57 -48.71
CA THR A 238 -9.61 42.82 -47.73
C THR A 238 -11.03 42.68 -48.30
N SER A 239 -11.16 42.36 -49.58
CA SER A 239 -12.45 42.13 -50.25
C SER A 239 -13.00 40.71 -50.09
N SER A 240 -12.18 39.78 -49.59
CA SER A 240 -12.49 38.35 -49.43
C SER A 240 -11.49 37.72 -48.47
N PHE A 241 -11.86 36.64 -47.79
CA PHE A 241 -10.93 35.87 -46.98
C PHE A 241 -10.32 34.72 -47.80
N SER A 242 -8.99 34.67 -47.86
CA SER A 242 -8.27 33.51 -48.39
C SER A 242 -8.47 32.28 -47.48
N THR A 243 -8.03 31.10 -47.92
CA THR A 243 -8.01 29.91 -47.05
C THR A 243 -7.03 30.08 -45.89
N THR A 244 -5.92 30.77 -46.11
CA THR A 244 -4.96 31.12 -45.06
C THR A 244 -5.58 32.08 -44.06
N ASP A 245 -6.39 33.04 -44.52
CA ASP A 245 -7.08 33.95 -43.59
C ASP A 245 -8.06 33.20 -42.70
N GLN A 246 -8.89 32.34 -43.31
CA GLN A 246 -9.88 31.53 -42.58
C GLN A 246 -9.21 30.63 -41.54
N TYR A 247 -8.08 30.01 -41.90
CA TYR A 247 -7.30 29.19 -40.98
C TYR A 247 -6.69 30.02 -39.85
N ASN A 248 -6.02 31.14 -40.14
CA ASN A 248 -5.44 31.99 -39.10
C ASN A 248 -6.51 32.56 -38.15
N MET A 249 -7.69 32.91 -38.65
CA MET A 249 -8.81 33.38 -37.82
C MET A 249 -9.34 32.29 -36.89
N TRP A 250 -9.47 31.06 -37.40
CA TRP A 250 -9.88 29.91 -36.60
C TRP A 250 -8.82 29.57 -35.55
N LEU A 251 -7.56 29.45 -35.97
CA LEU A 251 -6.44 29.12 -35.07
C LEU A 251 -6.29 30.17 -33.98
N ALA A 252 -6.35 31.46 -34.33
CA ALA A 252 -6.28 32.53 -33.34
C ALA A 252 -7.45 32.51 -32.35
N TRP A 253 -8.66 32.17 -32.82
CA TRP A 253 -9.79 31.92 -31.91
C TRP A 253 -9.54 30.69 -31.04
N ARG A 254 -8.96 29.61 -31.58
CA ARG A 254 -8.70 28.37 -30.84
C ARG A 254 -7.64 28.58 -29.75
N GLU A 255 -6.52 29.22 -30.08
CA GLU A 255 -5.45 29.59 -29.14
C GLU A 255 -6.02 30.45 -27.99
N ALA A 256 -6.68 31.57 -28.32
CA ALA A 256 -7.28 32.43 -27.30
C ALA A 256 -8.40 31.71 -26.51
N SER A 257 -9.12 30.76 -27.12
CA SER A 257 -10.13 29.98 -26.41
C SER A 257 -9.51 29.00 -25.41
N GLU A 258 -8.36 28.42 -25.73
CA GLU A 258 -7.62 27.53 -24.82
C GLU A 258 -7.05 28.33 -23.64
N ASP A 259 -6.44 29.50 -23.89
CA ASP A 259 -5.90 30.39 -22.86
C ASP A 259 -6.93 30.76 -21.78
N TYR A 260 -8.19 30.97 -22.19
CA TYR A 260 -9.27 31.35 -21.30
C TYR A 260 -10.16 30.18 -20.86
N ALA A 261 -9.88 28.94 -21.29
CA ALA A 261 -10.70 27.78 -21.00
C ALA A 261 -10.97 27.56 -19.49
N PRO A 262 -10.03 27.82 -18.55
CA PRO A 262 -10.25 27.64 -17.10
C PRO A 262 -11.26 28.59 -16.45
N PHE A 263 -11.74 29.61 -17.17
CA PHE A 263 -12.54 30.70 -16.63
C PHE A 263 -13.98 30.69 -17.17
N ASP A 264 -14.92 31.32 -16.46
CA ASP A 264 -16.32 31.48 -16.92
C ASP A 264 -16.44 32.57 -17.98
N ILE A 265 -15.90 32.31 -19.18
CA ILE A 265 -15.93 33.21 -20.32
C ILE A 265 -16.18 32.48 -21.64
N ASN A 266 -16.99 33.09 -22.50
CA ASN A 266 -17.19 32.66 -23.87
C ASN A 266 -16.30 33.50 -24.79
N VAL A 267 -15.27 32.88 -25.36
CA VAL A 267 -14.47 33.46 -26.45
C VAL A 267 -15.23 33.20 -27.75
N THR A 268 -15.66 34.26 -28.41
CA THR A 268 -16.60 34.16 -29.53
C THR A 268 -16.28 35.07 -30.68
N THR A 269 -16.63 34.64 -31.89
CA THR A 269 -16.63 35.46 -33.11
C THR A 269 -18.04 35.91 -33.52
N LYS A 270 -19.04 35.62 -32.68
CA LYS A 270 -20.46 35.86 -32.92
C LYS A 270 -20.93 37.15 -32.29
N GLU A 271 -21.05 38.20 -33.10
CA GLU A 271 -21.41 39.55 -32.64
C GLU A 271 -22.72 39.60 -31.83
N SER A 272 -23.73 38.82 -32.23
CA SER A 272 -25.01 38.81 -31.51
C SER A 272 -24.89 38.36 -30.05
N VAL A 273 -23.89 37.54 -29.71
CA VAL A 273 -23.61 37.12 -28.32
C VAL A 273 -23.02 38.30 -27.55
N TYR A 274 -21.98 38.92 -28.10
CA TYR A 274 -21.36 40.13 -27.53
C TYR A 274 -22.38 41.23 -27.23
N LEU A 275 -23.24 41.55 -28.22
CA LEU A 275 -24.25 42.60 -28.07
C LEU A 275 -25.32 42.26 -27.03
N ALA A 276 -25.59 40.97 -26.80
CA ALA A 276 -26.55 40.49 -25.80
C ALA A 276 -25.97 40.41 -24.38
N THR A 277 -24.65 40.20 -24.25
CA THR A 277 -23.96 40.19 -22.95
C THR A 277 -23.96 41.59 -22.33
N ALA A 278 -24.13 41.68 -21.01
CA ALA A 278 -24.09 42.95 -20.29
C ALA A 278 -22.74 43.63 -20.49
N VAL A 279 -22.74 44.98 -20.56
CA VAL A 279 -21.52 45.78 -20.73
C VAL A 279 -20.46 45.40 -19.70
N THR A 280 -20.86 45.19 -18.44
CA THR A 280 -20.00 44.79 -17.32
C THR A 280 -19.29 43.45 -17.49
N ASN A 281 -19.74 42.62 -18.44
CA ASN A 281 -19.29 41.24 -18.62
C ASN A 281 -18.75 40.98 -20.02
N ARG A 282 -18.43 42.03 -20.80
CA ARG A 282 -17.96 41.87 -22.17
C ARG A 282 -16.79 42.77 -22.52
N VAL A 283 -15.89 42.28 -23.37
CA VAL A 283 -14.90 43.07 -24.09
C VAL A 283 -14.79 42.62 -25.53
N GLN A 284 -14.12 43.41 -26.35
CA GLN A 284 -13.80 43.05 -27.73
C GLN A 284 -12.35 43.32 -28.08
N ILE A 285 -11.78 42.44 -28.88
CA ILE A 285 -10.52 42.66 -29.60
C ILE A 285 -10.83 42.72 -31.09
N ILE A 286 -10.49 43.84 -31.73
CA ILE A 286 -10.57 44.01 -33.17
C ILE A 286 -9.26 43.51 -33.77
N ALA A 287 -9.36 42.40 -34.51
CA ALA A 287 -8.25 41.83 -35.26
C ALA A 287 -8.32 42.32 -36.71
N THR A 288 -7.37 43.18 -37.09
CA THR A 288 -7.36 43.85 -38.39
C THR A 288 -5.92 44.15 -38.82
N THR A 289 -5.70 44.45 -40.09
CA THR A 289 -4.43 44.99 -40.59
C THR A 289 -4.46 46.50 -40.76
N THR A 290 -5.53 47.17 -40.32
CA THR A 290 -5.63 48.64 -40.34
C THR A 290 -5.02 49.26 -39.09
N ASP A 291 -3.89 49.94 -39.22
CA ASP A 291 -3.09 50.50 -38.10
C ASP A 291 -2.85 52.03 -38.22
N TYR A 292 -3.42 52.72 -39.22
CA TYR A 292 -3.06 54.12 -39.51
C TYR A 292 -3.23 55.11 -38.34
N PHE A 293 -4.11 54.80 -37.38
CA PHE A 293 -4.37 55.62 -36.21
C PHE A 293 -3.45 55.27 -35.02
N TYR A 294 -2.80 54.11 -35.08
CA TYR A 294 -1.87 53.61 -34.07
C TYR A 294 -0.80 52.70 -34.73
N PRO A 295 0.18 53.26 -35.45
CA PRO A 295 1.18 52.47 -36.16
C PRO A 295 2.23 51.89 -35.20
N ASP A 296 3.01 50.92 -35.71
CA ASP A 296 4.20 50.33 -35.06
C ASP A 296 3.93 49.41 -33.85
N ALA A 297 2.68 48.97 -33.64
CA ALA A 297 2.30 48.01 -32.59
C ALA A 297 1.77 46.69 -33.17
N GLY A 298 2.04 45.59 -32.48
CA GLY A 298 1.46 44.26 -32.72
C GLY A 298 0.08 44.12 -32.11
N GLY A 299 -0.19 44.82 -31.01
CA GLY A 299 -1.47 44.89 -30.30
C GLY A 299 -1.46 46.02 -29.27
N VAL A 300 -2.66 46.45 -28.86
CA VAL A 300 -2.87 47.40 -27.74
C VAL A 300 -4.26 47.24 -27.11
N ALA A 301 -4.32 47.44 -25.80
CA ALA A 301 -5.55 47.55 -25.03
C ALA A 301 -5.40 48.47 -23.82
N TYR A 302 -6.51 49.05 -23.38
CA TYR A 302 -6.57 49.70 -22.06
C TYR A 302 -6.69 48.65 -20.96
N THR A 303 -6.08 48.93 -19.82
CA THR A 303 -6.02 48.01 -18.66
C THR A 303 -7.21 48.19 -17.72
N ASP A 304 -7.55 47.15 -16.95
CA ASP A 304 -8.55 47.18 -15.85
C ASP A 304 -10.00 47.53 -16.27
N ILE A 305 -10.39 47.16 -17.49
CA ILE A 305 -11.67 47.61 -18.07
C ILE A 305 -12.88 46.84 -17.54
N PHE A 306 -12.74 45.58 -17.14
CA PHE A 306 -13.87 44.84 -16.57
C PHE A 306 -14.39 45.42 -15.25
N ILE A 307 -13.54 46.13 -14.52
CA ILE A 307 -13.90 46.82 -13.27
C ILE A 307 -14.69 48.12 -13.58
N ASP A 308 -14.51 48.73 -14.75
CA ASP A 308 -15.30 49.90 -15.20
C ASP A 308 -16.67 49.47 -15.74
N THR A 309 -17.71 49.67 -14.94
CA THR A 309 -19.04 49.10 -15.18
C THR A 309 -19.96 49.91 -16.10
N SER A 310 -19.51 51.06 -16.60
CA SER A 310 -20.44 52.10 -17.04
C SER A 310 -20.84 52.04 -18.52
N ASN A 311 -19.90 51.71 -19.44
CA ASN A 311 -20.13 51.78 -20.89
C ASN A 311 -19.03 51.05 -21.71
N ASP A 312 -19.15 51.02 -23.05
CA ASP A 312 -18.18 50.37 -23.96
C ASP A 312 -16.99 51.26 -24.39
N TYR A 313 -16.80 52.46 -23.82
CA TYR A 313 -15.83 53.46 -24.29
C TYR A 313 -14.37 52.99 -24.28
N TYR A 314 -13.98 52.14 -23.33
CA TYR A 314 -12.63 51.57 -23.19
C TYR A 314 -12.55 50.07 -23.55
N ARG A 315 -13.68 49.43 -23.88
CA ARG A 315 -13.81 47.96 -23.99
C ARG A 315 -13.28 47.34 -25.29
N THR A 316 -12.63 48.15 -26.12
CA THR A 316 -12.03 47.72 -27.37
C THR A 316 -10.51 47.65 -27.23
N GLY A 317 -9.91 46.51 -27.55
CA GLY A 317 -8.49 46.38 -27.86
C GLY A 317 -8.28 46.09 -29.35
N PHE A 318 -7.04 46.14 -29.81
CA PHE A 318 -6.65 45.89 -31.19
C PHE A 318 -5.53 44.86 -31.27
N ALA A 319 -5.62 43.98 -32.26
CA ALA A 319 -4.56 43.04 -32.63
C ALA A 319 -4.23 43.19 -34.11
N TRP A 320 -2.96 43.47 -34.40
CA TRP A 320 -2.41 43.69 -35.76
C TRP A 320 -1.44 42.60 -36.21
N ASN A 321 -0.87 41.83 -35.28
CA ASN A 321 -0.12 40.63 -35.62
C ASN A 321 -1.01 39.67 -36.42
N SER A 322 -0.60 39.31 -37.63
CA SER A 322 -1.45 38.62 -38.62
C SER A 322 -1.00 37.19 -38.96
N GLY A 323 0.03 36.69 -38.29
CA GLY A 323 0.57 35.35 -38.50
C GLY A 323 -0.10 34.27 -37.62
N ALA A 324 -0.06 33.02 -38.08
CA ALA A 324 -0.41 31.85 -37.28
C ALA A 324 0.48 31.75 -36.03
N GLY A 325 -0.11 31.51 -34.86
CA GLY A 325 0.59 31.51 -33.56
C GLY A 325 0.94 32.90 -33.01
N ALA A 326 0.71 33.99 -33.75
CA ALA A 326 0.96 35.35 -33.27
C ALA A 326 -0.35 36.12 -33.05
N LEU A 327 -1.35 35.91 -33.90
CA LEU A 327 -2.64 36.58 -33.79
C LEU A 327 -3.41 36.14 -32.53
N GLY A 328 -3.55 34.84 -32.27
CA GLY A 328 -4.25 34.33 -31.09
C GLY A 328 -3.58 34.76 -29.78
N MET A 329 -2.26 34.59 -29.72
CA MET A 329 -1.40 35.12 -28.65
C MET A 329 -1.65 36.61 -28.37
N THR A 330 -1.65 37.44 -29.41
CA THR A 330 -1.89 38.88 -29.25
C THR A 330 -3.31 39.15 -28.74
N ILE A 331 -4.32 38.45 -29.27
CA ILE A 331 -5.69 38.58 -28.79
C ILE A 331 -5.78 38.22 -27.30
N ALA A 332 -5.16 37.12 -26.88
CA ALA A 332 -5.20 36.68 -25.49
C ALA A 332 -4.49 37.67 -24.56
N HIS A 333 -3.32 38.18 -24.97
CA HIS A 333 -2.53 39.19 -24.28
C HIS A 333 -3.32 40.50 -24.08
N GLU A 334 -3.87 41.06 -25.16
CA GLU A 334 -4.64 42.30 -25.08
C GLU A 334 -5.93 42.13 -24.27
N ALA A 335 -6.58 40.97 -24.37
CA ALA A 335 -7.70 40.64 -23.51
C ALA A 335 -7.28 40.52 -22.03
N GLY A 336 -6.04 40.06 -21.76
CA GLY A 336 -5.47 39.93 -20.41
C GLY A 336 -5.38 41.27 -19.71
N HIS A 337 -4.91 42.30 -20.41
CA HIS A 337 -4.95 43.69 -19.93
C HIS A 337 -6.37 44.15 -19.58
N GLN A 338 -7.34 43.92 -20.46
CA GLN A 338 -8.71 44.39 -20.25
C GLN A 338 -9.42 43.66 -19.11
N ILE A 339 -9.18 42.34 -18.99
CA ILE A 339 -9.86 41.44 -18.06
C ILE A 339 -9.19 41.47 -16.69
N GLY A 340 -7.93 41.08 -16.62
CA GLY A 340 -7.21 40.88 -15.37
C GLY A 340 -6.43 42.10 -14.88
N GLY A 341 -6.35 43.16 -15.71
CA GLY A 341 -5.49 44.31 -15.40
C GLY A 341 -4.01 43.98 -15.48
N LEU A 342 -3.66 42.90 -16.18
CA LEU A 342 -2.31 42.33 -16.14
C LEU A 342 -1.29 43.30 -16.71
N SER A 343 -0.09 43.30 -16.14
CA SER A 343 1.10 44.01 -16.61
C SER A 343 1.92 43.09 -17.52
N HIS A 344 2.93 43.63 -18.20
CA HIS A 344 3.77 42.83 -19.08
C HIS A 344 4.73 41.94 -18.29
N ASP A 345 4.84 40.68 -18.71
CA ASP A 345 5.92 39.79 -18.29
C ASP A 345 7.20 40.17 -19.05
N GLY A 346 8.00 41.02 -18.42
CA GLY A 346 9.27 41.51 -18.97
C GLY A 346 10.50 40.93 -18.28
N THR A 347 11.64 41.58 -18.52
CA THR A 347 12.92 41.23 -17.88
C THR A 347 13.66 42.47 -17.41
N PHE A 348 14.28 42.42 -16.22
CA PHE A 348 15.06 43.56 -15.71
C PHE A 348 16.19 43.95 -16.67
N SER A 349 16.77 42.99 -17.38
CA SER A 349 17.86 43.22 -18.35
C SER A 349 17.44 44.02 -19.60
N LYS A 350 16.14 44.08 -19.92
CA LYS A 350 15.60 44.82 -21.07
C LYS A 350 14.82 46.08 -20.68
N GLY A 351 14.58 46.33 -19.38
CA GLY A 351 13.89 47.50 -18.84
C GLY A 351 12.41 47.25 -18.52
N ASP A 352 11.74 48.26 -17.95
CA ASP A 352 10.37 48.13 -17.41
C ASP A 352 9.30 47.94 -18.51
N ASP A 353 9.53 48.46 -19.73
CA ASP A 353 8.65 48.30 -20.91
C ASP A 353 9.01 47.07 -21.79
N SER A 354 9.64 46.06 -21.20
CA SER A 354 10.17 44.93 -21.97
C SER A 354 9.26 43.72 -21.97
N TYR A 355 9.45 42.86 -22.99
CA TYR A 355 8.77 41.58 -23.12
C TYR A 355 9.78 40.44 -22.98
N ASP A 356 9.46 39.44 -22.16
CA ASP A 356 10.14 38.16 -22.22
C ASP A 356 9.66 37.35 -23.43
N SER A 357 10.60 36.75 -24.16
CA SER A 357 10.29 35.93 -25.33
C SER A 357 10.12 34.44 -24.99
N GLY A 358 10.22 34.07 -23.71
CA GLY A 358 10.31 32.70 -23.24
C GLY A 358 11.63 32.01 -23.59
N HIS A 359 11.83 30.83 -23.01
CA HIS A 359 13.02 29.96 -23.16
C HIS A 359 12.59 28.52 -23.48
N GLY A 360 13.50 27.76 -24.09
CA GLY A 360 13.17 26.40 -24.53
C GLY A 360 11.89 26.38 -25.38
N VAL A 361 10.96 25.52 -25.00
CA VAL A 361 9.66 25.32 -25.68
C VAL A 361 8.52 26.15 -25.09
N TRP A 362 8.75 26.93 -24.04
CA TRP A 362 7.72 27.63 -23.26
C TRP A 362 7.90 29.16 -23.27
N GLY A 363 6.84 29.91 -22.98
CA GLY A 363 6.88 31.32 -22.61
C GLY A 363 5.55 31.82 -22.06
N SER A 364 5.52 32.98 -21.41
CA SER A 364 4.31 33.50 -20.76
C SER A 364 3.44 34.35 -21.68
N ILE A 365 2.12 34.31 -21.52
CA ILE A 365 1.15 35.01 -22.39
C ILE A 365 1.31 36.54 -22.28
N MET A 366 1.55 37.08 -21.08
CA MET A 366 1.81 38.50 -20.88
C MET A 366 3.23 38.92 -21.30
N GLY A 367 4.04 37.98 -21.78
CA GLY A 367 5.29 38.25 -22.48
C GLY A 367 5.05 38.36 -23.98
N GLY A 368 6.07 38.09 -24.80
CA GLY A 368 5.97 37.97 -26.25
C GLY A 368 6.53 36.64 -26.78
N PRO A 369 6.01 35.47 -26.36
CA PRO A 369 6.60 34.16 -26.64
C PRO A 369 6.22 33.62 -28.03
N PHE A 370 6.42 34.45 -29.06
CA PHE A 370 6.07 34.07 -30.43
C PHE A 370 6.75 32.76 -30.83
N ASN A 371 5.95 31.82 -31.35
CA ASN A 371 6.37 30.49 -31.82
C ASN A 371 6.82 29.48 -30.75
N LYS A 372 6.52 29.71 -29.47
CA LYS A 372 6.72 28.69 -28.45
C LYS A 372 5.73 27.54 -28.61
N ALA A 373 6.20 26.33 -28.26
CA ALA A 373 5.37 25.15 -28.32
C ALA A 373 4.23 25.23 -27.30
N TYR A 374 4.58 25.76 -26.11
CA TYR A 374 3.66 25.99 -25.00
C TYR A 374 3.65 27.45 -24.57
N VAL A 375 2.47 27.96 -24.23
CA VAL A 375 2.25 29.33 -23.73
C VAL A 375 1.28 29.27 -22.56
N GLN A 376 1.56 30.01 -21.49
CA GLN A 376 0.81 29.91 -20.24
C GLN A 376 0.72 31.24 -19.52
N TRP A 377 -0.31 31.42 -18.69
CA TRP A 377 -0.35 32.47 -17.68
C TRP A 377 0.75 32.25 -16.64
N SER A 378 1.34 33.32 -16.11
CA SER A 378 2.50 33.28 -15.21
C SER A 378 2.19 33.96 -13.87
N LYS A 379 3.14 33.82 -12.95
CA LYS A 379 3.28 34.60 -11.72
C LYS A 379 4.67 35.21 -11.60
N GLY A 380 5.34 35.44 -12.73
CA GLY A 380 6.73 35.89 -12.79
C GLY A 380 7.73 34.85 -12.27
N GLU A 381 7.45 33.55 -12.39
CA GLU A 381 8.34 32.48 -11.89
C GLU A 381 9.54 32.18 -12.80
N TYR A 382 9.65 32.85 -13.94
CA TYR A 382 10.76 32.70 -14.88
C TYR A 382 11.98 33.56 -14.48
N SER A 383 13.14 33.20 -15.03
CA SER A 383 14.40 33.88 -14.70
C SER A 383 14.42 35.33 -15.21
N ASP A 384 14.89 36.27 -14.37
CA ASP A 384 14.98 37.72 -14.66
C ASP A 384 13.65 38.45 -14.82
N ALA A 385 12.52 37.83 -14.44
CA ALA A 385 11.19 38.46 -14.44
C ALA A 385 11.22 39.80 -13.69
N ASN A 386 10.77 40.88 -14.34
CA ASN A 386 10.62 42.20 -13.73
C ASN A 386 9.22 42.41 -13.11
N GLU A 387 8.25 41.59 -13.48
CA GLU A 387 6.88 41.55 -12.94
C GLU A 387 6.65 40.21 -12.20
N GLN A 388 5.80 40.22 -11.17
CA GLN A 388 5.44 39.09 -10.31
C GLN A 388 3.92 39.01 -10.02
N GLU A 389 3.09 39.66 -10.83
CA GLU A 389 1.63 39.53 -10.79
C GLU A 389 1.19 38.08 -10.94
N ASP A 390 0.24 37.63 -10.11
CA ASP A 390 -0.35 36.29 -10.23
C ASP A 390 -1.51 36.34 -11.24
N ASP A 391 -1.20 36.09 -12.52
CA ASP A 391 -2.13 36.23 -13.64
C ASP A 391 -3.42 35.44 -13.43
N LEU A 392 -3.28 34.16 -13.05
CA LEU A 392 -4.41 33.25 -12.88
C LEU A 392 -5.34 33.73 -11.76
N SER A 393 -4.78 34.20 -10.64
CA SER A 393 -5.57 34.75 -9.54
C SER A 393 -6.27 36.05 -9.92
N LEU A 394 -5.61 36.93 -10.68
CA LEU A 394 -6.20 38.20 -11.13
C LEU A 394 -7.34 37.97 -12.12
N ILE A 395 -7.13 37.13 -13.13
CA ILE A 395 -8.18 36.75 -14.10
C ILE A 395 -9.35 36.05 -13.38
N LYS A 396 -9.07 35.10 -12.47
CA LYS A 396 -10.09 34.42 -11.65
C LYS A 396 -10.89 35.41 -10.81
N GLY A 397 -10.26 36.45 -10.29
CA GLY A 397 -10.92 37.50 -9.51
C GLY A 397 -12.02 38.23 -10.29
N VAL A 398 -11.90 38.28 -11.61
CA VAL A 398 -12.84 38.97 -12.51
C VAL A 398 -13.82 38.00 -13.16
N LEU A 399 -13.31 36.93 -13.76
CA LEU A 399 -14.13 35.99 -14.52
C LEU A 399 -14.74 34.88 -13.67
N GLY A 400 -14.15 34.57 -12.51
CA GLY A 400 -14.38 33.31 -11.82
C GLY A 400 -13.74 32.12 -12.54
N SER A 401 -13.75 30.95 -11.91
CA SER A 401 -13.29 29.69 -12.49
C SER A 401 -14.46 28.76 -12.76
N ILE A 402 -14.22 27.77 -13.62
CA ILE A 402 -15.21 26.75 -13.96
C ILE A 402 -15.13 25.60 -12.96
N ALA A 403 -16.11 24.70 -13.01
CA ALA A 403 -16.02 23.42 -12.32
C ALA A 403 -15.24 22.42 -13.17
N ASP A 404 -14.45 21.57 -12.48
CA ASP A 404 -13.78 20.39 -13.01
C ASP A 404 -14.76 19.46 -13.76
N ASP A 405 -14.34 18.97 -14.93
CA ASP A 405 -15.14 18.15 -15.84
C ASP A 405 -14.97 16.64 -15.65
N ALA A 406 -13.92 16.19 -14.96
CA ALA A 406 -13.76 14.80 -14.59
C ALA A 406 -13.56 14.61 -13.07
N GLY A 407 -12.93 13.50 -12.69
CA GLY A 407 -12.74 13.18 -11.29
C GLY A 407 -11.36 12.62 -11.03
N ASN A 408 -10.76 12.98 -9.90
CA ASN A 408 -9.29 13.00 -9.77
C ASN A 408 -8.71 11.71 -9.18
N SER A 409 -9.49 10.62 -9.19
CA SER A 409 -9.08 9.34 -8.62
C SER A 409 -9.88 8.19 -9.21
N ASN A 410 -9.40 6.96 -9.08
CA ASN A 410 -10.18 5.77 -9.48
C ASN A 410 -11.55 5.69 -8.79
N ALA A 411 -11.72 6.26 -7.59
CA ALA A 411 -12.98 6.26 -6.86
C ALA A 411 -13.99 7.28 -7.42
N SER A 412 -13.50 8.46 -7.81
CA SER A 412 -14.29 9.54 -8.43
C SER A 412 -14.34 9.48 -9.95
N ALA A 413 -13.65 8.52 -10.57
CA ALA A 413 -13.43 8.47 -12.02
C ALA A 413 -14.72 8.57 -12.83
N THR A 414 -14.68 9.43 -13.85
CA THR A 414 -15.77 9.69 -14.78
C THR A 414 -15.99 8.49 -15.68
N ALA A 415 -17.23 8.00 -15.74
CA ALA A 415 -17.57 6.82 -16.52
C ALA A 415 -17.68 7.16 -18.01
N LEU A 416 -16.96 6.41 -18.85
CA LEU A 416 -17.08 6.49 -20.31
C LEU A 416 -17.82 5.29 -20.86
N THR A 417 -18.63 5.54 -21.91
CA THR A 417 -19.28 4.51 -22.70
C THR A 417 -18.57 4.40 -24.04
N LEU A 418 -18.07 3.21 -24.38
CA LEU A 418 -17.33 3.00 -25.63
C LEU A 418 -18.26 2.73 -26.82
N PRO A 419 -17.90 3.15 -28.05
CA PRO A 419 -16.69 3.91 -28.39
C PRO A 419 -16.81 5.38 -27.95
N VAL A 420 -15.67 5.96 -27.59
CA VAL A 420 -15.50 7.40 -27.40
C VAL A 420 -14.85 7.95 -28.66
N THR A 421 -15.39 9.02 -29.21
CA THR A 421 -14.88 9.67 -30.41
C THR A 421 -14.79 11.15 -30.16
N ASP A 422 -13.60 11.70 -30.31
CA ASP A 422 -13.29 13.13 -30.25
C ASP A 422 -13.86 13.84 -29.01
N GLN A 423 -13.84 13.15 -27.86
CA GLN A 423 -14.30 13.74 -26.61
C GLN A 423 -13.23 14.71 -26.11
N GLU A 424 -13.62 15.97 -25.89
CA GLU A 424 -12.76 16.98 -25.28
C GLU A 424 -12.89 16.93 -23.75
N GLY A 425 -11.78 17.18 -23.06
CA GLY A 425 -11.71 17.36 -21.61
C GLY A 425 -10.73 18.48 -21.26
N GLN A 426 -10.68 18.88 -19.99
CA GLN A 426 -9.94 20.06 -19.57
C GLN A 426 -9.19 19.86 -18.25
N ILE A 427 -7.86 19.94 -18.30
CA ILE A 427 -7.06 20.05 -17.07
C ILE A 427 -7.04 21.50 -16.61
N THR A 428 -7.51 21.76 -15.40
CA THR A 428 -7.36 23.06 -14.72
C THR A 428 -5.91 23.25 -14.29
N PRO A 429 -5.27 24.40 -14.56
CA PRO A 429 -3.89 24.64 -14.13
C PRO A 429 -3.76 24.72 -12.60
N ASP A 430 -2.66 24.20 -12.05
CA ASP A 430 -2.42 24.10 -10.59
C ASP A 430 -2.50 25.46 -9.87
N GLY A 431 -2.22 26.57 -10.57
CA GLY A 431 -2.36 27.92 -10.04
C GLY A 431 -3.80 28.29 -9.65
N LEU A 432 -4.81 27.64 -10.22
CA LEU A 432 -6.22 27.81 -9.85
C LEU A 432 -6.67 26.74 -8.85
N SER A 433 -6.42 25.47 -9.19
CA SER A 433 -6.71 24.29 -8.37
C SER A 433 -6.02 23.08 -8.96
N SER A 434 -5.52 22.18 -8.09
CA SER A 434 -4.91 20.93 -8.54
C SER A 434 -5.92 20.01 -9.19
N ASP A 435 -5.56 19.49 -10.36
CA ASP A 435 -6.48 18.80 -11.24
C ASP A 435 -5.80 17.62 -11.96
N ILE A 436 -6.52 16.51 -12.00
CA ILE A 436 -6.10 15.26 -12.66
C ILE A 436 -7.39 14.64 -13.17
N ASP A 437 -7.43 14.27 -14.45
CA ASP A 437 -8.62 13.63 -15.00
C ASP A 437 -8.47 12.11 -14.99
N VAL A 438 -9.39 11.42 -14.31
CA VAL A 438 -9.47 9.96 -14.33
C VAL A 438 -10.79 9.52 -14.95
N TYR A 439 -10.68 8.80 -16.06
CA TYR A 439 -11.80 8.13 -16.70
C TYR A 439 -11.80 6.64 -16.43
N LYS A 440 -12.98 6.04 -16.34
CA LYS A 440 -13.17 4.58 -16.25
C LYS A 440 -14.03 4.06 -17.38
N PHE A 441 -13.63 2.93 -17.98
CA PHE A 441 -14.39 2.24 -19.02
C PHE A 441 -14.19 0.73 -18.95
N ASN A 442 -15.11 -0.03 -19.55
CA ASN A 442 -14.94 -1.45 -19.75
C ASN A 442 -14.48 -1.70 -21.18
N ALA A 443 -13.43 -2.51 -21.36
CA ALA A 443 -12.89 -2.85 -22.66
C ALA A 443 -12.62 -4.36 -22.76
N SER A 444 -12.59 -4.86 -24.00
CA SER A 444 -12.14 -6.21 -24.33
C SER A 444 -11.67 -6.25 -25.79
N GLY A 445 -10.72 -7.12 -26.10
CA GLY A 445 -10.21 -7.31 -27.46
C GLY A 445 -9.29 -6.18 -27.93
N THR A 446 -9.11 -6.11 -29.25
CA THR A 446 -8.26 -5.09 -29.88
C THR A 446 -8.82 -3.71 -29.63
N SER A 447 -8.00 -2.88 -29.01
CA SER A 447 -8.34 -1.55 -28.53
C SER A 447 -7.34 -0.54 -29.10
N HIS A 448 -7.89 0.60 -29.52
CA HIS A 448 -7.15 1.78 -29.91
C HIS A 448 -7.57 2.92 -28.98
N ILE A 449 -6.60 3.49 -28.28
CA ILE A 449 -6.79 4.61 -27.34
C ILE A 449 -5.82 5.70 -27.75
N GLU A 450 -6.35 6.88 -28.00
CA GLU A 450 -5.58 8.07 -28.34
C GLU A 450 -5.98 9.22 -27.42
N VAL A 451 -4.98 9.94 -26.90
CA VAL A 451 -5.17 11.17 -26.12
C VAL A 451 -4.09 12.17 -26.51
N SER A 452 -4.51 13.37 -26.91
CA SER A 452 -3.64 14.44 -27.41
C SER A 452 -4.05 15.79 -26.79
N PRO A 453 -3.13 16.74 -26.54
CA PRO A 453 -3.51 18.12 -26.29
C PRO A 453 -4.34 18.61 -27.48
N LEU A 454 -5.35 19.44 -27.24
CA LEU A 454 -6.36 19.76 -28.26
C LEU A 454 -5.75 20.35 -29.52
N LEU A 455 -4.90 21.37 -29.38
CA LEU A 455 -4.16 21.94 -30.50
C LEU A 455 -3.25 20.92 -31.19
N GLY A 456 -2.63 20.00 -30.43
CA GLY A 456 -1.82 18.91 -30.97
C GLY A 456 -2.61 17.93 -31.83
N ASP A 457 -3.81 17.56 -31.39
CA ASP A 457 -4.77 16.72 -32.14
C ASP A 457 -5.22 17.40 -33.44
N GLU A 458 -5.40 18.72 -33.38
CA GLU A 458 -5.72 19.56 -34.53
C GLU A 458 -4.48 19.85 -35.43
N GLY A 459 -3.37 19.17 -35.18
CA GLY A 459 -2.17 19.19 -36.02
C GLY A 459 -1.22 20.35 -35.75
N GLU A 460 -1.47 21.14 -34.70
CA GLU A 460 -0.65 22.29 -34.32
C GLU A 460 0.53 21.88 -33.45
N ASN A 461 1.63 22.62 -33.57
CA ASN A 461 2.87 22.37 -32.85
C ASN A 461 3.28 23.52 -31.92
N ARG A 462 2.37 24.47 -31.67
CA ARG A 462 2.64 25.72 -30.96
C ARG A 462 1.43 26.21 -30.19
N ALA A 463 1.70 27.15 -29.27
CA ALA A 463 0.71 27.91 -28.52
C ALA A 463 -0.34 27.07 -27.77
N ALA A 464 -0.01 25.82 -27.41
CA ALA A 464 -0.87 25.04 -26.51
C ALA A 464 -0.54 25.32 -25.06
N ASN A 465 -1.48 25.04 -24.17
CA ASN A 465 -1.29 25.36 -22.76
C ASN A 465 -0.90 24.11 -21.97
N LEU A 466 -1.40 22.95 -22.39
CA LEU A 466 -1.26 21.67 -21.69
C LEU A 466 -0.11 20.82 -22.22
N ALA A 467 0.90 20.60 -21.37
CA ALA A 467 1.80 19.45 -21.46
C ALA A 467 1.37 18.39 -20.43
N MET A 468 1.15 17.15 -20.88
CA MET A 468 0.53 16.11 -20.05
C MET A 468 1.26 14.77 -20.07
N ASN A 469 1.05 14.02 -18.99
CA ASN A 469 1.27 12.59 -18.91
C ASN A 469 -0.07 11.86 -19.05
N VAL A 470 -0.05 10.70 -19.69
CA VAL A 470 -1.24 9.84 -19.81
C VAL A 470 -0.88 8.42 -19.37
N THR A 471 -1.71 7.82 -18.53
CA THR A 471 -1.49 6.46 -18.02
C THR A 471 -2.75 5.60 -18.12
N LEU A 472 -2.64 4.44 -18.77
CA LEU A 472 -3.67 3.40 -18.82
C LEU A 472 -3.39 2.32 -17.77
N LYS A 473 -4.36 2.06 -16.89
CA LYS A 473 -4.27 1.07 -15.80
C LYS A 473 -5.44 0.07 -15.86
N ASN A 474 -5.22 -1.15 -15.39
CA ASN A 474 -6.29 -2.12 -15.15
C ASN A 474 -6.96 -1.90 -13.77
N ALA A 475 -8.02 -2.67 -13.47
CA ALA A 475 -8.73 -2.61 -12.19
C ALA A 475 -7.88 -2.92 -10.95
N ALA A 476 -6.78 -3.67 -11.09
CA ALA A 476 -5.84 -3.94 -10.00
C ALA A 476 -4.83 -2.80 -9.76
N GLY A 477 -4.85 -1.76 -10.61
CA GLY A 477 -3.93 -0.63 -10.55
C GLY A 477 -2.61 -0.84 -11.31
N SER A 478 -2.44 -1.97 -12.00
CA SER A 478 -1.26 -2.20 -12.84
C SER A 478 -1.29 -1.34 -14.09
N VAL A 479 -0.18 -0.66 -14.38
CA VAL A 479 0.01 0.11 -15.61
C VAL A 479 0.15 -0.82 -16.80
N ILE A 480 -0.62 -0.55 -17.85
CA ILE A 480 -0.60 -1.28 -19.12
C ILE A 480 0.25 -0.53 -20.13
N ALA A 481 0.02 0.78 -20.21
CA ALA A 481 0.73 1.70 -21.08
C ALA A 481 0.74 3.08 -20.44
N SER A 482 1.76 3.88 -20.78
CA SER A 482 1.88 5.26 -20.35
C SER A 482 2.67 6.07 -21.38
N MET A 483 2.43 7.36 -21.42
CA MET A 483 3.25 8.36 -22.09
C MET A 483 3.56 9.45 -21.08
N THR A 484 4.82 9.87 -21.00
CA THR A 484 5.19 11.06 -20.24
C THR A 484 5.61 12.19 -21.17
N SER A 485 5.32 13.42 -20.80
CA SER A 485 5.77 14.61 -21.53
C SER A 485 7.30 14.65 -21.69
N SER A 486 8.04 14.08 -20.72
CA SER A 486 9.50 13.97 -20.78
C SER A 486 10.05 12.95 -21.79
N ASP A 487 9.23 12.00 -22.25
CA ASP A 487 9.64 11.00 -23.25
C ASP A 487 9.73 11.59 -24.66
N ASN A 488 9.08 12.74 -24.90
CA ASN A 488 8.96 13.35 -26.22
C ASN A 488 10.07 14.37 -26.48
N SER A 489 10.88 14.11 -27.52
CA SER A 489 11.96 15.00 -27.94
C SER A 489 11.97 15.19 -29.47
N PRO A 490 11.66 16.41 -29.97
CA PRO A 490 11.29 17.60 -29.21
C PRO A 490 9.87 17.49 -28.62
N LEU A 491 9.67 18.04 -27.43
CA LEU A 491 8.33 18.19 -26.87
C LEU A 491 7.59 19.29 -27.64
N ALA A 492 6.45 18.92 -28.22
CA ALA A 492 5.49 19.80 -28.87
C ALA A 492 4.07 19.22 -28.69
N PRO A 493 3.00 20.02 -28.83
CA PRO A 493 1.63 19.54 -28.64
C PRO A 493 1.29 18.32 -29.51
N ASN A 494 1.64 18.33 -30.80
CA ASN A 494 1.42 17.21 -31.71
C ASN A 494 2.33 15.97 -31.48
N THR A 495 3.34 16.07 -30.62
CA THR A 495 4.16 14.93 -30.20
C THR A 495 3.81 14.47 -28.79
N ASN A 496 3.11 15.29 -27.99
CA ASN A 496 2.64 14.95 -26.65
C ASN A 496 1.36 14.10 -26.68
N THR A 497 1.33 13.12 -27.57
CA THR A 497 0.16 12.25 -27.83
C THR A 497 0.41 10.85 -27.27
N PHE A 498 -0.54 10.35 -26.50
CA PHE A 498 -0.59 8.96 -26.06
C PHE A 498 -1.34 8.14 -27.09
N VAL A 499 -0.72 7.06 -27.57
CA VAL A 499 -1.38 6.06 -28.42
C VAL A 499 -1.16 4.68 -27.83
N TYR A 500 -2.24 3.94 -27.64
CA TYR A 500 -2.21 2.52 -27.33
C TYR A 500 -2.96 1.73 -28.40
N ASP A 501 -2.21 0.89 -29.13
CA ASP A 501 -2.73 -0.12 -30.04
C ASP A 501 -2.40 -1.51 -29.50
N GLY A 502 -3.40 -2.20 -28.94
CA GLY A 502 -3.16 -3.50 -28.32
C GLY A 502 -4.42 -4.26 -27.97
N SER A 503 -4.27 -5.46 -27.42
CA SER A 503 -5.39 -6.27 -26.94
C SER A 503 -5.56 -6.07 -25.43
N LEU A 504 -6.76 -5.69 -25.01
CA LEU A 504 -7.16 -5.60 -23.61
C LEU A 504 -8.00 -6.82 -23.25
N THR A 505 -7.71 -7.47 -22.12
CA THR A 505 -8.57 -8.54 -21.59
C THR A 505 -9.92 -7.96 -21.16
N SER A 506 -10.96 -8.78 -21.10
CA SER A 506 -12.26 -8.32 -20.58
C SER A 506 -12.11 -7.77 -19.16
N GLY A 507 -12.49 -6.51 -18.94
CA GLY A 507 -12.38 -5.90 -17.62
C GLY A 507 -12.57 -4.38 -17.63
N THR A 508 -12.45 -3.80 -16.42
CA THR A 508 -12.49 -2.35 -16.20
C THR A 508 -11.07 -1.77 -16.26
N TYR A 509 -10.95 -0.64 -16.95
CA TYR A 509 -9.72 0.11 -17.15
C TYR A 509 -9.90 1.56 -16.70
N TYR A 510 -8.79 2.18 -16.31
CA TYR A 510 -8.70 3.57 -15.90
C TYR A 510 -7.68 4.28 -16.79
N LEU A 511 -8.06 5.45 -17.31
CA LEU A 511 -7.19 6.34 -18.06
C LEU A 511 -7.00 7.61 -17.23
N THR A 512 -5.76 7.90 -16.86
CA THR A 512 -5.39 9.08 -16.09
C THR A 512 -4.67 10.07 -17.00
N ILE A 513 -5.13 11.32 -17.04
CA ILE A 513 -4.49 12.46 -17.70
C ILE A 513 -4.06 13.41 -16.59
N ASP A 514 -2.80 13.82 -16.61
CA ASP A 514 -2.17 14.62 -15.55
C ASP A 514 -1.31 15.70 -16.21
N ALA A 515 -1.51 16.97 -15.85
CA ALA A 515 -0.64 18.06 -16.31
C ALA A 515 0.74 17.87 -15.70
N VAL A 516 1.73 17.65 -16.55
CA VAL A 516 3.12 17.49 -16.12
C VAL A 516 4.05 18.15 -17.13
N SER A 517 4.75 19.19 -16.68
CA SER A 517 5.85 19.79 -17.40
C SER A 517 7.08 18.87 -17.35
N PRO A 518 7.82 18.68 -18.45
CA PRO A 518 9.07 17.93 -18.43
C PRO A 518 10.19 18.71 -17.71
N ASP A 519 10.04 20.01 -17.50
CA ASP A 519 11.08 20.84 -16.90
C ASP A 519 11.04 20.74 -15.38
N THR A 520 11.95 19.92 -14.84
CA THR A 520 12.11 19.79 -13.38
C THR A 520 12.80 21.00 -12.75
N ASN A 521 13.29 21.97 -13.53
CA ASN A 521 13.87 23.21 -13.03
C ASN A 521 12.85 24.36 -13.03
N TRP A 522 12.19 24.53 -11.90
CA TRP A 522 11.19 25.58 -11.65
C TRP A 522 11.73 27.01 -11.83
N SER A 523 13.05 27.21 -11.90
CA SER A 523 13.65 28.53 -12.17
C SER A 523 13.50 28.97 -13.63
N THR A 524 13.05 28.09 -14.51
CA THR A 524 12.81 28.43 -15.91
C THR A 524 11.42 29.04 -16.06
N GLY A 525 10.41 28.58 -15.33
CA GLY A 525 9.04 29.11 -15.36
C GLY A 525 8.03 28.22 -16.07
N PHE A 526 8.49 27.16 -16.76
CA PHE A 526 7.61 26.12 -17.30
C PHE A 526 7.28 25.08 -16.21
N GLY A 527 6.49 25.47 -15.22
CA GLY A 527 6.02 24.60 -14.13
C GLY A 527 4.53 24.30 -14.20
N GLU A 528 3.99 23.60 -13.20
CA GLU A 528 2.58 23.22 -13.21
C GLU A 528 1.61 24.40 -12.98
N TYR A 529 2.11 25.53 -12.46
CA TYR A 529 1.27 26.68 -12.13
C TYR A 529 0.37 27.13 -13.30
N GLY A 530 0.93 27.27 -14.49
CA GLY A 530 0.19 27.63 -15.71
C GLY A 530 -0.13 26.43 -16.61
N ASN A 531 0.28 25.22 -16.24
CA ASN A 531 0.11 24.02 -17.06
C ASN A 531 -1.30 23.45 -16.92
N GLY A 532 -2.20 23.93 -17.75
CA GLY A 532 -3.58 23.44 -17.84
C GLY A 532 -4.18 23.89 -19.16
N GLY A 533 -5.02 23.06 -19.74
CA GLY A 533 -5.53 23.27 -21.09
C GLY A 533 -6.43 22.14 -21.53
N LEU A 534 -6.82 22.18 -22.80
CA LEU A 534 -7.77 21.24 -23.38
C LEU A 534 -7.03 20.03 -23.95
N TYR A 535 -7.64 18.86 -23.86
CA TYR A 535 -7.20 17.65 -24.57
C TYR A 535 -8.37 16.99 -25.28
N ARG A 536 -8.06 16.13 -26.25
CA ARG A 536 -9.04 15.29 -26.95
C ARG A 536 -8.70 13.83 -26.76
N MET A 537 -9.73 13.01 -26.58
CA MET A 537 -9.60 11.58 -26.43
C MET A 537 -10.53 10.80 -27.37
N SER A 538 -9.98 9.72 -27.92
CA SER A 538 -10.69 8.75 -28.76
C SER A 538 -10.38 7.34 -28.26
N ILE A 539 -11.43 6.57 -28.00
CA ILE A 539 -11.33 5.19 -27.51
C ILE A 539 -12.22 4.30 -28.36
N SER A 540 -11.61 3.41 -29.14
CA SER A 540 -12.34 2.39 -29.85
C SER A 540 -11.87 1.00 -29.41
N THR A 541 -12.83 0.11 -29.21
CA THR A 541 -12.54 -1.29 -28.91
C THR A 541 -13.34 -2.12 -29.87
N ASN A 542 -12.66 -2.94 -30.66
CA ASN A 542 -13.32 -4.02 -31.36
C ASN A 542 -13.52 -5.13 -30.35
N ALA A 543 -14.67 -5.04 -29.65
CA ALA A 543 -15.07 -6.03 -28.66
C ALA A 543 -14.90 -7.42 -29.27
N SER A 544 -14.03 -8.20 -28.64
CA SER A 544 -13.73 -9.55 -29.10
C SER A 544 -15.03 -10.35 -29.12
N THR A 545 -15.48 -10.83 -30.28
CA THR A 545 -16.61 -11.78 -30.35
C THR A 545 -16.18 -13.20 -29.99
N ASP A 546 -14.94 -13.35 -29.55
CA ASP A 546 -14.31 -14.62 -29.29
C ASP A 546 -14.62 -15.06 -27.84
N PRO A 547 -14.98 -16.34 -27.62
CA PRO A 547 -15.03 -16.90 -26.27
C PRO A 547 -13.64 -16.93 -25.60
N ASP A 548 -13.62 -17.10 -24.28
CA ASP A 548 -12.39 -17.34 -23.49
C ASP A 548 -12.75 -18.25 -22.31
N LEU A 549 -12.42 -19.54 -22.39
CA LEU A 549 -12.74 -20.50 -21.36
C LEU A 549 -11.58 -20.67 -20.39
N ILE A 550 -11.86 -20.43 -19.12
CA ILE A 550 -10.96 -20.69 -18.00
C ILE A 550 -11.57 -21.71 -17.04
N VAL A 551 -10.73 -22.36 -16.22
CA VAL A 551 -11.19 -23.05 -15.02
C VAL A 551 -11.06 -22.10 -13.84
N ALA A 552 -12.14 -21.37 -13.55
CA ALA A 552 -12.20 -20.31 -12.54
C ALA A 552 -11.97 -20.82 -11.10
N SER A 553 -12.33 -22.07 -10.81
CA SER A 553 -12.03 -22.70 -9.51
C SER A 553 -11.99 -24.21 -9.58
N SER A 554 -11.22 -24.82 -8.67
CA SER A 554 -11.14 -26.27 -8.45
C SER A 554 -11.19 -26.57 -6.95
N SER A 555 -11.84 -27.67 -6.56
CA SER A 555 -11.85 -28.16 -5.17
C SER A 555 -12.06 -29.68 -5.10
N VAL A 556 -11.93 -30.26 -3.90
CA VAL A 556 -12.15 -31.69 -3.66
C VAL A 556 -13.08 -31.90 -2.47
N SER A 557 -13.86 -32.99 -2.49
CA SER A 557 -14.77 -33.34 -1.38
C SER A 557 -14.03 -33.78 -0.11
N ASP A 558 -12.80 -34.28 -0.25
CA ASP A 558 -11.93 -34.77 0.82
C ASP A 558 -10.46 -34.62 0.37
N ASN A 559 -9.60 -34.10 1.26
CA ASN A 559 -8.18 -33.87 1.00
C ASN A 559 -7.26 -34.82 1.79
N THR A 560 -7.81 -35.73 2.60
CA THR A 560 -7.08 -36.75 3.36
C THR A 560 -7.68 -38.13 3.07
N LEU A 561 -7.06 -38.83 2.13
CA LEU A 561 -7.60 -40.07 1.56
C LEU A 561 -6.77 -41.28 1.98
N THR A 562 -7.40 -42.45 1.97
CA THR A 562 -6.72 -43.75 1.99
C THR A 562 -6.59 -44.30 0.55
N PRO A 563 -5.68 -45.26 0.29
CA PRO A 563 -5.48 -45.78 -1.05
C PRO A 563 -6.80 -46.31 -1.65
N SER A 564 -7.08 -45.92 -2.89
CA SER A 564 -8.30 -46.29 -3.63
C SER A 564 -9.64 -45.81 -3.03
N GLN A 565 -9.63 -44.92 -2.02
CA GLN A 565 -10.84 -44.27 -1.52
C GLN A 565 -11.51 -43.43 -2.62
N SER A 566 -12.83 -43.55 -2.77
CA SER A 566 -13.61 -42.72 -3.69
C SER A 566 -13.80 -41.29 -3.14
N PHE A 567 -13.65 -40.29 -4.00
CA PHE A 567 -13.86 -38.89 -3.70
C PHE A 567 -14.27 -38.11 -4.96
N THR A 568 -14.79 -36.90 -4.80
CA THR A 568 -15.22 -36.05 -5.92
C THR A 568 -14.27 -34.88 -6.09
N VAL A 569 -13.87 -34.61 -7.34
CA VAL A 569 -13.19 -33.38 -7.75
C VAL A 569 -14.23 -32.46 -8.38
N TYR A 570 -14.26 -31.20 -7.95
CA TYR A 570 -15.15 -30.17 -8.49
C TYR A 570 -14.33 -29.14 -9.27
N ALA A 571 -14.90 -28.63 -10.35
CA ALA A 571 -14.33 -27.55 -11.13
C ALA A 571 -15.43 -26.62 -11.65
N THR A 572 -15.13 -25.33 -11.78
CA THR A 572 -16.02 -24.36 -12.42
C THR A 572 -15.36 -23.84 -13.68
N VAL A 573 -16.00 -24.06 -14.83
CA VAL A 573 -15.58 -23.46 -16.10
C VAL A 573 -16.32 -22.15 -16.27
N GLU A 574 -15.60 -21.08 -16.60
CA GLU A 574 -16.16 -19.76 -16.88
C GLU A 574 -15.79 -19.34 -18.29
N ASN A 575 -16.76 -18.79 -19.02
CA ASN A 575 -16.47 -18.08 -20.26
C ASN A 575 -16.31 -16.59 -19.96
N GLN A 576 -15.07 -16.14 -19.76
CA GLN A 576 -14.76 -14.73 -19.49
C GLN A 576 -14.69 -13.87 -20.77
N GLY A 577 -14.79 -14.51 -21.94
CA GLY A 577 -14.85 -13.87 -23.25
C GLY A 577 -16.25 -13.34 -23.57
N ALA A 578 -16.34 -12.46 -24.57
CA ALA A 578 -17.61 -11.84 -24.99
C ALA A 578 -18.35 -12.65 -26.09
N GLY A 579 -17.71 -13.67 -26.65
CA GLY A 579 -18.34 -14.67 -27.53
C GLY A 579 -19.03 -15.81 -26.81
N THR A 580 -19.99 -16.47 -27.46
CA THR A 580 -20.48 -17.78 -26.98
C THR A 580 -19.44 -18.86 -27.29
N ALA A 581 -18.98 -19.58 -26.28
CA ALA A 581 -18.12 -20.74 -26.44
C ALA A 581 -18.94 -21.93 -26.94
N ASN A 582 -18.44 -22.63 -27.96
CA ASN A 582 -18.99 -23.91 -28.36
C ASN A 582 -18.79 -24.94 -27.23
N ALA A 583 -19.62 -25.98 -27.20
CA ALA A 583 -19.45 -27.07 -26.26
C ALA A 583 -18.04 -27.69 -26.39
N THR A 584 -17.43 -28.00 -25.26
CA THR A 584 -16.06 -28.50 -25.17
C THR A 584 -15.96 -29.59 -24.10
N THR A 585 -14.75 -29.96 -23.70
CA THR A 585 -14.48 -31.00 -22.70
C THR A 585 -13.57 -30.44 -21.62
N LEU A 586 -13.92 -30.71 -20.37
CA LEU A 586 -13.07 -30.49 -19.22
C LEU A 586 -12.30 -31.78 -18.92
N LEU A 587 -10.98 -31.69 -18.76
CA LEU A 587 -10.11 -32.82 -18.45
C LEU A 587 -9.59 -32.65 -17.02
N TYR A 588 -9.76 -33.68 -16.20
CA TYR A 588 -9.27 -33.69 -14.83
C TYR A 588 -7.91 -34.39 -14.77
N TYR A 589 -7.00 -33.83 -13.99
CA TYR A 589 -5.62 -34.28 -13.86
C TYR A 589 -5.22 -34.51 -12.42
N ARG A 590 -4.28 -35.44 -12.24
CA ARG A 590 -3.51 -35.65 -11.02
C ARG A 590 -2.03 -35.39 -11.31
N SER A 591 -1.44 -34.46 -10.57
CA SER A 591 -0.04 -34.09 -10.65
C SER A 591 0.73 -34.46 -9.37
N THR A 592 2.06 -34.47 -9.48
CA THR A 592 3.02 -34.58 -8.37
C THR A 592 3.55 -33.21 -7.91
N ASP A 593 3.09 -32.11 -8.51
CA ASP A 593 3.34 -30.75 -8.03
C ASP A 593 2.09 -29.85 -8.19
N ALA A 594 2.16 -28.60 -7.72
CA ALA A 594 1.01 -27.70 -7.67
C ALA A 594 0.57 -27.13 -9.04
N THR A 595 1.36 -27.36 -10.09
CA THR A 595 1.11 -26.86 -11.44
C THR A 595 0.34 -27.92 -12.22
N ILE A 596 -0.86 -27.59 -12.67
CA ILE A 596 -1.66 -28.49 -13.50
C ILE A 596 -1.45 -28.14 -14.96
N THR A 597 -1.07 -29.15 -15.74
CA THR A 597 -0.78 -29.04 -17.16
C THR A 597 -1.33 -30.26 -17.90
N SER A 598 -1.38 -30.19 -19.23
CA SER A 598 -1.78 -31.32 -20.07
C SER A 598 -0.77 -32.49 -20.07
N ALA A 599 0.41 -32.33 -19.47
CA ALA A 599 1.40 -33.38 -19.31
C ALA A 599 1.17 -34.27 -18.07
N ASP A 600 0.28 -33.83 -17.15
CA ASP A 600 -0.04 -34.57 -15.94
C ASP A 600 -0.90 -35.82 -16.22
N MET A 601 -1.06 -36.67 -15.21
CA MET A 601 -1.86 -37.89 -15.34
C MET A 601 -3.35 -37.53 -15.41
N GLN A 602 -3.96 -37.66 -16.60
CA GLN A 602 -5.40 -37.52 -16.76
C GLN A 602 -6.16 -38.61 -15.98
N ILE A 603 -7.16 -38.22 -15.20
CA ILE A 603 -7.96 -39.11 -14.34
C ILE A 603 -9.45 -39.16 -14.71
N GLY A 604 -9.91 -38.26 -15.58
CA GLY A 604 -11.28 -38.28 -16.10
C GLY A 604 -11.57 -37.10 -17.02
N ILE A 605 -12.79 -37.08 -17.55
CA ILE A 605 -13.31 -36.02 -18.40
C ILE A 605 -14.76 -35.72 -18.04
N ASP A 606 -15.19 -34.50 -18.31
CA ASP A 606 -16.59 -34.09 -18.25
C ASP A 606 -16.95 -33.20 -19.43
N ALA A 607 -18.20 -33.23 -19.87
CA ALA A 607 -18.65 -32.49 -21.04
C ALA A 607 -19.15 -31.11 -20.62
N VAL A 608 -18.53 -30.07 -21.17
CA VAL A 608 -18.93 -28.69 -20.92
C VAL A 608 -19.84 -28.25 -22.06
N SER A 609 -21.10 -27.95 -21.75
CA SER A 609 -22.06 -27.46 -22.75
C SER A 609 -21.63 -26.09 -23.30
N SER A 610 -22.27 -25.60 -24.37
CA SER A 610 -21.95 -24.24 -24.86
C SER A 610 -22.19 -23.20 -23.77
N LEU A 611 -21.21 -22.33 -23.50
CA LEU A 611 -21.34 -21.24 -22.53
C LEU A 611 -21.49 -19.90 -23.23
N ALA A 612 -22.57 -19.17 -22.92
CA ALA A 612 -22.67 -17.77 -23.30
C ALA A 612 -21.57 -16.94 -22.61
N ALA A 613 -21.33 -15.71 -23.09
CA ALA A 613 -20.42 -14.77 -22.46
C ALA A 613 -20.77 -14.58 -20.97
N SER A 614 -19.76 -14.55 -20.12
CA SER A 614 -19.85 -14.45 -18.65
C SER A 614 -20.65 -15.56 -17.96
N ALA A 615 -21.03 -16.63 -18.67
CA ALA A 615 -21.67 -17.78 -18.04
C ALA A 615 -20.63 -18.68 -17.36
N ILE A 616 -21.10 -19.44 -16.37
CA ILE A 616 -20.32 -20.46 -15.68
C ILE A 616 -20.99 -21.84 -15.81
N SER A 617 -20.19 -22.90 -15.76
CA SER A 617 -20.64 -24.30 -15.69
C SER A 617 -19.92 -25.00 -14.54
N ALA A 618 -20.69 -25.60 -13.64
CA ALA A 618 -20.16 -26.34 -12.50
C ALA A 618 -20.08 -27.82 -12.86
N GLU A 619 -18.86 -28.33 -12.91
CA GLU A 619 -18.54 -29.70 -13.32
C GLU A 619 -18.02 -30.51 -12.12
N ASN A 620 -18.16 -31.84 -12.20
CA ASN A 620 -17.60 -32.71 -11.17
C ASN A 620 -17.22 -34.10 -11.69
N LEU A 621 -16.20 -34.69 -11.07
CA LEU A 621 -15.72 -36.04 -11.36
C LEU A 621 -15.65 -36.87 -10.08
N LEU A 622 -16.43 -37.96 -10.03
CA LEU A 622 -16.24 -39.01 -9.03
C LEU A 622 -15.07 -39.91 -9.47
N THR A 623 -14.02 -39.97 -8.65
CA THR A 623 -12.80 -40.74 -8.93
C THR A 623 -12.29 -41.45 -7.67
N THR A 624 -11.14 -42.11 -7.76
CA THR A 624 -10.49 -42.80 -6.63
C THR A 624 -9.07 -42.28 -6.38
N ALA A 625 -8.68 -42.26 -5.11
CA ALA A 625 -7.34 -41.89 -4.69
C ALA A 625 -6.28 -42.83 -5.31
N SER A 626 -5.05 -42.34 -5.43
CA SER A 626 -3.91 -43.17 -5.83
C SER A 626 -3.82 -44.44 -4.98
N SER A 627 -3.42 -45.56 -5.58
CA SER A 627 -3.11 -46.78 -4.83
C SER A 627 -1.81 -46.64 -4.01
N SER A 628 -0.98 -45.66 -4.36
CA SER A 628 0.27 -45.36 -3.67
C SER A 628 0.06 -44.19 -2.71
N GLU A 629 0.70 -44.30 -1.55
CA GLU A 629 0.78 -43.21 -0.57
C GLU A 629 1.57 -42.03 -1.14
N GLY A 630 1.22 -40.82 -0.71
CA GLY A 630 1.93 -39.60 -1.10
C GLY A 630 1.04 -38.37 -1.18
N THR A 631 1.69 -37.26 -1.47
CA THR A 631 1.02 -35.99 -1.75
C THR A 631 0.82 -35.84 -3.25
N TYR A 632 -0.39 -35.49 -3.65
CA TYR A 632 -0.77 -35.26 -5.04
C TYR A 632 -1.53 -33.94 -5.16
N TRP A 633 -1.61 -33.39 -6.37
CA TRP A 633 -2.40 -32.20 -6.67
C TRP A 633 -3.41 -32.51 -7.75
N LEU A 634 -4.64 -32.03 -7.57
CA LEU A 634 -5.77 -32.27 -8.45
C LEU A 634 -6.20 -30.96 -9.06
N GLY A 635 -6.51 -30.97 -10.34
CA GLY A 635 -7.14 -29.83 -11.00
C GLY A 635 -7.71 -30.25 -12.33
N ALA A 636 -8.08 -29.26 -13.14
CA ALA A 636 -8.64 -29.50 -14.44
C ALA A 636 -8.12 -28.50 -15.47
N CYS A 637 -8.13 -28.91 -16.74
CA CYS A 637 -7.93 -28.02 -17.88
C CYS A 637 -9.12 -28.15 -18.82
N VAL A 638 -9.68 -27.03 -19.26
CA VAL A 638 -10.74 -27.01 -20.27
C VAL A 638 -10.12 -27.02 -21.67
N ASN A 639 -10.64 -27.82 -22.59
CA ASN A 639 -10.15 -27.83 -23.96
C ASN A 639 -10.48 -26.50 -24.65
N ALA A 640 -9.46 -25.93 -25.28
CA ALA A 640 -9.59 -24.71 -26.05
C ALA A 640 -10.61 -24.86 -27.20
N VAL A 641 -11.34 -23.79 -27.49
CA VAL A 641 -12.33 -23.75 -28.58
C VAL A 641 -11.79 -22.97 -29.79
N VAL A 642 -12.41 -23.20 -30.96
CA VAL A 642 -12.09 -22.43 -32.17
C VAL A 642 -12.50 -20.98 -31.95
N GLY A 643 -11.60 -20.05 -32.28
CA GLY A 643 -11.84 -18.62 -32.09
C GLY A 643 -11.80 -18.19 -30.63
N GLU A 644 -11.06 -18.87 -29.75
CA GLU A 644 -10.81 -18.40 -28.38
C GLU A 644 -9.76 -17.29 -28.32
N SER A 645 -9.97 -16.28 -27.48
CA SER A 645 -9.10 -15.08 -27.39
C SER A 645 -7.80 -15.31 -26.63
N ASP A 646 -7.79 -16.20 -25.63
CA ASP A 646 -6.59 -16.66 -24.93
C ASP A 646 -6.58 -18.19 -24.89
N ARG A 647 -5.46 -18.81 -25.28
CA ARG A 647 -5.26 -20.27 -25.31
C ARG A 647 -4.16 -20.73 -24.36
N THR A 648 -3.88 -19.93 -23.34
CA THR A 648 -2.82 -20.20 -22.36
C THR A 648 -3.32 -20.28 -20.92
N ASN A 649 -4.59 -19.97 -20.67
CA ASN A 649 -5.24 -19.82 -19.36
C ASN A 649 -6.25 -20.95 -19.02
N GLN A 650 -6.18 -22.09 -19.72
CA GLN A 650 -7.20 -23.15 -19.61
C GLN A 650 -7.12 -24.02 -18.35
N CYS A 651 -6.00 -23.99 -17.62
CA CYS A 651 -5.74 -24.91 -16.50
C CYS A 651 -5.89 -24.23 -15.14
N SER A 652 -6.54 -24.90 -14.19
CA SER A 652 -6.64 -24.43 -12.81
C SER A 652 -5.34 -24.59 -12.02
N THR A 653 -5.18 -23.84 -10.93
CA THR A 653 -4.19 -24.15 -9.89
C THR A 653 -4.47 -25.51 -9.22
N GLY A 654 -3.42 -26.27 -8.87
CA GLY A 654 -3.57 -27.58 -8.24
C GLY A 654 -4.07 -27.52 -6.79
N VAL A 655 -5.06 -28.34 -6.48
CA VAL A 655 -5.61 -28.57 -5.14
C VAL A 655 -4.89 -29.76 -4.50
N GLN A 656 -4.21 -29.53 -3.39
CA GLN A 656 -3.44 -30.58 -2.72
C GLN A 656 -4.34 -31.62 -2.04
N ILE A 657 -4.02 -32.90 -2.21
CA ILE A 657 -4.52 -34.02 -1.42
C ILE A 657 -3.36 -34.82 -0.82
N THR A 658 -3.64 -35.55 0.26
CA THR A 658 -2.72 -36.53 0.83
C THR A 658 -3.36 -37.90 0.82
N VAL A 659 -2.70 -38.88 0.21
CA VAL A 659 -3.02 -40.30 0.32
C VAL A 659 -2.14 -40.88 1.42
N ALA A 660 -2.72 -41.08 2.60
CA ALA A 660 -2.05 -41.66 3.76
C ALA A 660 -2.25 -43.18 3.80
N ALA A 661 -1.33 -43.89 4.45
CA ALA A 661 -1.48 -45.32 4.71
C ALA A 661 -2.87 -45.64 5.30
N ALA A 662 -3.48 -46.73 4.85
CA ALA A 662 -4.70 -47.23 5.47
C ALA A 662 -4.41 -47.54 6.95
N PRO A 663 -5.29 -47.15 7.89
CA PRO A 663 -5.05 -47.39 9.30
C PRO A 663 -5.00 -48.91 9.58
N GLN A 664 -3.99 -49.35 10.32
CA GLN A 664 -3.72 -50.77 10.63
C GLN A 664 -3.63 -50.97 12.14
N PRO A 665 -4.14 -52.10 12.70
CA PRO A 665 -3.90 -52.47 14.09
C PRO A 665 -2.42 -52.87 14.31
N ASP A 666 -1.94 -52.81 15.54
CA ASP A 666 -0.61 -53.34 15.93
C ASP A 666 -0.72 -53.82 17.37
N LEU A 667 -0.75 -55.13 17.60
CA LEU A 667 -0.94 -55.67 18.92
C LEU A 667 0.39 -56.08 19.57
N THR A 668 0.61 -55.60 20.80
CA THR A 668 1.78 -55.93 21.61
C THR A 668 1.39 -56.27 23.06
N VAL A 669 2.29 -56.91 23.80
CA VAL A 669 2.10 -57.23 25.22
C VAL A 669 3.09 -56.45 26.06
N ILE A 670 2.58 -55.71 27.03
CA ILE A 670 3.35 -54.86 27.93
C ILE A 670 3.08 -55.21 29.40
N SER A 671 3.95 -54.70 30.28
CA SER A 671 3.80 -54.77 31.74
C SER A 671 3.60 -56.18 32.33
N PRO A 672 4.41 -57.19 31.96
CA PRO A 672 4.32 -58.49 32.60
C PRO A 672 4.75 -58.40 34.08
N SER A 673 4.05 -59.08 34.98
CA SER A 673 4.40 -59.16 36.41
C SER A 673 3.85 -60.42 37.08
N VAL A 674 4.40 -60.77 38.25
CA VAL A 674 3.94 -61.88 39.08
C VAL A 674 3.64 -61.41 40.50
N SER A 675 2.68 -62.04 41.18
CA SER A 675 2.32 -61.69 42.56
C SER A 675 3.35 -62.13 43.61
N ASP A 676 4.16 -63.13 43.28
CA ASP A 676 5.24 -63.67 44.13
C ASP A 676 6.36 -64.21 43.23
N ASN A 677 7.61 -63.94 43.58
CA ASN A 677 8.79 -64.34 42.83
C ASN A 677 9.70 -65.34 43.59
N THR A 678 9.34 -65.73 44.81
CA THR A 678 10.05 -66.74 45.62
C THR A 678 9.06 -67.78 46.14
N LEU A 679 9.00 -68.90 45.43
CA LEU A 679 7.94 -69.89 45.56
C LEU A 679 8.47 -71.21 46.13
N THR A 680 7.60 -71.96 46.78
CA THR A 680 7.82 -73.39 47.07
C THR A 680 7.22 -74.27 45.96
N PRO A 681 7.72 -75.50 45.74
CA PRO A 681 7.17 -76.41 44.73
C PRO A 681 5.65 -76.55 44.79
N GLY A 682 4.97 -76.23 43.68
CA GLY A 682 3.50 -76.32 43.57
C GLY A 682 2.70 -75.15 44.16
N GLN A 683 3.35 -74.11 44.72
CA GLN A 683 2.67 -72.92 45.24
C GLN A 683 1.88 -72.18 44.13
N SER A 684 0.64 -71.77 44.41
CA SER A 684 -0.16 -70.96 43.49
C SER A 684 0.20 -69.47 43.58
N PHE A 685 0.22 -68.79 42.44
CA PHE A 685 0.48 -67.35 42.32
C PHE A 685 -0.18 -66.80 41.04
N THR A 686 -0.22 -65.48 40.88
CA THR A 686 -0.84 -64.83 39.72
C THR A 686 0.20 -64.24 38.79
N ILE A 687 0.00 -64.40 37.49
CA ILE A 687 0.70 -63.68 36.43
C ILE A 687 -0.22 -62.61 35.83
N ASN A 688 0.29 -61.40 35.62
CA ASN A 688 -0.43 -60.30 34.97
C ASN A 688 0.31 -59.89 33.70
N ALA A 689 -0.42 -59.49 32.67
CA ALA A 689 0.11 -58.91 31.44
C ALA A 689 -0.94 -57.99 30.81
N THR A 690 -0.52 -57.01 30.00
CA THR A 690 -1.44 -56.05 29.36
C THR A 690 -1.29 -56.14 27.85
N ALA A 691 -2.38 -56.46 27.14
CA ALA A 691 -2.43 -56.32 25.69
C ALA A 691 -2.62 -54.85 25.33
N LYS A 692 -1.88 -54.35 24.34
CA LYS A 692 -1.98 -52.97 23.83
C LYS A 692 -2.12 -53.00 22.33
N ASN A 693 -3.09 -52.28 21.79
CA ASN A 693 -3.10 -51.94 20.37
C ASN A 693 -2.35 -50.61 20.20
N GLN A 694 -1.11 -50.65 19.71
CA GLN A 694 -0.31 -49.46 19.44
C GLN A 694 -0.49 -48.91 18.01
N GLY A 695 -1.31 -49.59 17.19
CA GLY A 695 -1.64 -49.19 15.82
C GLY A 695 -2.71 -48.12 15.76
N THR A 696 -3.08 -47.75 14.53
CA THR A 696 -4.02 -46.66 14.21
C THR A 696 -5.42 -47.14 13.84
N ALA A 697 -5.63 -48.44 13.60
CA ALA A 697 -6.96 -49.04 13.46
C ALA A 697 -7.34 -49.91 14.67
N THR A 698 -8.64 -50.19 14.78
CA THR A 698 -9.16 -51.14 15.76
C THR A 698 -8.69 -52.55 15.44
N ALA A 699 -8.09 -53.22 16.43
CA ALA A 699 -7.76 -54.64 16.35
C ALA A 699 -8.99 -55.48 16.68
N ASN A 700 -9.20 -56.55 15.90
CA ASN A 700 -10.20 -57.57 16.24
C ASN A 700 -9.83 -58.28 17.55
N SER A 701 -10.77 -59.03 18.12
CA SER A 701 -10.51 -59.84 19.32
C SER A 701 -9.35 -60.81 19.08
N SER A 702 -8.49 -60.98 20.08
CA SER A 702 -7.34 -61.87 20.07
C SER A 702 -7.26 -62.71 21.36
N THR A 703 -6.27 -63.60 21.47
CA THR A 703 -6.02 -64.44 22.65
C THR A 703 -4.65 -64.14 23.21
N LEU A 704 -4.56 -63.90 24.52
CA LEU A 704 -3.32 -63.78 25.26
C LEU A 704 -2.95 -65.14 25.85
N ARG A 705 -1.74 -65.61 25.61
CA ARG A 705 -1.24 -66.91 26.08
C ARG A 705 -0.10 -66.69 27.05
N TYR A 706 -0.20 -67.27 28.25
CA TYR A 706 0.85 -67.18 29.25
C TYR A 706 1.80 -68.36 29.13
N TYR A 707 3.09 -68.10 29.24
CA TYR A 707 4.16 -69.07 29.03
C TYR A 707 5.14 -69.10 30.20
N ARG A 708 5.76 -70.27 30.38
CA ARG A 708 6.93 -70.50 31.23
C ARG A 708 8.13 -70.91 30.38
N SER A 709 9.21 -70.17 30.53
CA SER A 709 10.50 -70.40 29.90
C SER A 709 11.60 -70.72 30.92
N THR A 710 12.69 -71.29 30.43
CA THR A 710 13.96 -71.47 31.16
C THR A 710 14.89 -70.27 31.02
N ASP A 711 14.58 -69.31 30.14
CA ASP A 711 15.35 -68.08 29.94
C ASP A 711 14.44 -66.85 29.83
N ALA A 712 15.03 -65.65 29.80
CA ALA A 712 14.27 -64.39 29.85
C ALA A 712 13.49 -64.06 28.57
N THR A 713 13.68 -64.82 27.50
CA THR A 713 13.04 -64.62 26.20
C THR A 713 11.76 -65.44 26.14
N ILE A 714 10.62 -64.76 26.10
CA ILE A 714 9.34 -65.43 25.98
C ILE A 714 8.98 -65.57 24.51
N THR A 715 8.69 -66.78 24.09
CA THR A 715 8.29 -67.15 22.74
C THR A 715 7.13 -68.13 22.77
N THR A 716 6.49 -68.33 21.64
CA THR A 716 5.42 -69.33 21.50
C THR A 716 5.91 -70.78 21.56
N SER A 717 7.23 -71.01 21.60
CA SER A 717 7.85 -72.33 21.78
C SER A 717 8.02 -72.73 23.25
N ASP A 718 7.82 -71.79 24.17
CA ASP A 718 7.89 -72.04 25.60
C ASP A 718 6.71 -72.89 26.11
N SER A 719 6.78 -73.34 27.36
CA SER A 719 5.70 -74.13 27.95
C SER A 719 4.48 -73.25 28.21
N GLN A 720 3.42 -73.39 27.41
CA GLN A 720 2.15 -72.69 27.65
C GLN A 720 1.53 -73.14 28.97
N LEU A 721 1.12 -72.17 29.79
CA LEU A 721 0.47 -72.39 31.10
C LEU A 721 -1.05 -72.32 30.99
N THR A 722 -1.55 -71.23 30.41
CA THR A 722 -2.98 -70.93 30.28
C THR A 722 -3.20 -69.79 29.27
N THR A 723 -4.46 -69.41 29.03
CA THR A 723 -4.85 -68.37 28.07
C THR A 723 -5.92 -67.44 28.64
N ASP A 724 -6.04 -66.24 28.08
CA ASP A 724 -7.09 -65.27 28.37
C ASP A 724 -7.60 -64.59 27.08
N SER A 725 -8.89 -64.25 27.02
CA SER A 725 -9.47 -63.60 25.84
C SER A 725 -9.27 -62.09 25.88
N VAL A 726 -8.84 -61.49 24.77
CA VAL A 726 -8.75 -60.04 24.60
C VAL A 726 -9.83 -59.62 23.60
N SER A 727 -10.81 -58.82 24.04
CA SER A 727 -11.84 -58.26 23.15
C SER A 727 -11.24 -57.33 22.09
N SER A 728 -12.05 -56.88 21.13
CA SER A 728 -11.57 -55.88 20.15
C SER A 728 -11.01 -54.64 20.86
N LEU A 729 -9.85 -54.18 20.42
CA LEU A 729 -9.13 -53.07 21.01
C LEU A 729 -9.06 -51.91 20.03
N ALA A 730 -9.67 -50.78 20.38
CA ALA A 730 -9.51 -49.54 19.62
C ALA A 730 -8.03 -49.14 19.52
N ALA A 731 -7.70 -48.28 18.56
CA ALA A 731 -6.36 -47.72 18.43
C ALA A 731 -5.89 -47.11 19.77
N SER A 732 -4.63 -47.35 20.15
CA SER A 732 -4.01 -46.95 21.43
C SER A 732 -4.62 -47.55 22.71
N ALA A 733 -5.67 -48.37 22.62
CA ALA A 733 -6.31 -48.97 23.79
C ALA A 733 -5.49 -50.13 24.39
N THR A 734 -5.72 -50.39 25.69
CA THR A 734 -5.08 -51.48 26.43
C THR A 734 -6.12 -52.35 27.13
N SER A 735 -5.83 -53.64 27.27
CA SER A 735 -6.60 -54.58 28.11
C SER A 735 -5.66 -55.29 29.09
N ALA A 736 -5.83 -55.01 30.38
CA ALA A 736 -5.10 -55.71 31.43
C ALA A 736 -5.72 -57.10 31.64
N GLN A 737 -4.86 -58.12 31.67
CA GLN A 737 -5.24 -59.52 31.85
C GLN A 737 -4.45 -60.13 33.01
N ASN A 738 -5.02 -61.17 33.62
CA ASN A 738 -4.35 -61.91 34.70
C ASN A 738 -4.78 -63.38 34.71
N ALA A 739 -3.92 -64.25 35.22
CA ALA A 739 -4.24 -65.66 35.39
C ALA A 739 -3.58 -66.25 36.63
N SER A 740 -4.29 -67.17 37.31
CA SER A 740 -3.74 -67.97 38.41
C SER A 740 -2.98 -69.17 37.84
N VAL A 741 -1.73 -69.34 38.25
CA VAL A 741 -0.82 -70.41 37.83
C VAL A 741 -0.13 -71.07 39.03
N THR A 742 0.55 -72.20 38.82
CA THR A 742 1.27 -72.93 39.88
C THR A 742 2.77 -72.99 39.60
N ALA A 743 3.56 -72.87 40.66
CA ALA A 743 5.01 -72.98 40.60
C ALA A 743 5.42 -74.40 40.15
N PRO A 744 6.49 -74.54 39.33
CA PRO A 744 7.05 -75.85 39.00
C PRO A 744 7.35 -76.69 40.24
N THR A 745 7.24 -78.01 40.11
CA THR A 745 7.56 -78.95 41.22
C THR A 745 9.06 -79.13 41.43
N SER A 746 9.86 -78.81 40.42
CA SER A 746 11.32 -78.79 40.49
C SER A 746 11.82 -77.43 40.99
N VAL A 747 12.80 -77.47 41.90
CA VAL A 747 13.52 -76.28 42.34
C VAL A 747 14.34 -75.70 41.18
N GLY A 748 14.43 -74.38 41.11
CA GLY A 748 15.15 -73.69 40.04
C GLY A 748 14.62 -72.30 39.72
N THR A 749 15.25 -71.66 38.74
CA THR A 749 14.86 -70.36 38.22
C THR A 749 14.04 -70.55 36.95
N TYR A 750 12.91 -69.86 36.85
CA TYR A 750 12.05 -69.85 35.67
C TYR A 750 11.70 -68.43 35.28
N TRP A 751 11.27 -68.26 34.04
CA TRP A 751 10.80 -66.98 33.51
C TRP A 751 9.39 -67.12 32.99
N LEU A 752 8.59 -66.08 33.17
CA LEU A 752 7.17 -66.09 32.84
C LEU A 752 6.82 -64.86 32.03
N GLY A 753 5.95 -65.01 31.04
CA GLY A 753 5.40 -63.88 30.31
C GLY A 753 4.20 -64.29 29.49
N ALA A 754 3.85 -63.46 28.50
CA ALA A 754 2.74 -63.75 27.63
C ALA A 754 3.00 -63.35 26.18
N CYS A 755 2.42 -64.09 25.25
CA CYS A 755 2.34 -63.71 23.84
C CYS A 755 0.88 -63.55 23.42
N LEU A 756 0.60 -62.55 22.60
CA LEU A 756 -0.72 -62.33 22.02
C LEU A 756 -0.81 -62.96 20.62
N ASP A 757 -1.95 -63.54 20.26
CA ASP A 757 -2.18 -64.03 18.90
C ASP A 757 -2.28 -62.84 17.92
N THR A 758 -1.79 -63.00 16.69
CA THR A 758 -1.88 -61.96 15.66
C THR A 758 -3.30 -61.86 15.09
N VAL A 759 -3.68 -60.65 14.67
CA VAL A 759 -4.90 -60.36 13.92
C VAL A 759 -4.59 -59.99 12.47
N THR A 760 -5.63 -59.98 11.63
CA THR A 760 -5.52 -59.63 10.21
C THR A 760 -5.06 -58.19 10.00
N ASN A 761 -4.13 -57.98 9.07
CA ASN A 761 -3.60 -56.66 8.65
C ASN A 761 -2.89 -55.88 9.76
N GLU A 762 -2.23 -56.55 10.70
CA GLU A 762 -1.35 -55.85 11.64
C GLU A 762 -0.15 -55.21 10.96
N SER A 763 0.22 -54.00 11.37
CA SER A 763 1.40 -53.29 10.83
C SER A 763 2.72 -53.90 11.30
N ASN A 764 2.70 -54.69 12.39
CA ASN A 764 3.87 -55.42 12.89
C ASN A 764 3.44 -56.73 13.55
N THR A 765 3.93 -57.87 13.05
CA THR A 765 3.62 -59.21 13.58
C THR A 765 4.81 -59.86 14.28
N GLY A 766 5.78 -59.06 14.73
CA GLY A 766 7.00 -59.53 15.43
C GLY A 766 7.15 -59.07 16.88
N ASN A 767 6.15 -58.40 17.45
CA ASN A 767 6.20 -57.70 18.75
C ASN A 767 5.10 -58.18 19.74
N GLN A 768 4.57 -59.37 19.53
CA GLN A 768 3.43 -59.89 20.29
C GLN A 768 3.81 -60.53 21.64
N CYS A 769 5.09 -60.78 21.91
CA CYS A 769 5.55 -61.41 23.15
C CYS A 769 6.15 -60.41 24.13
N SER A 770 5.82 -60.55 25.42
CA SER A 770 6.38 -59.74 26.50
C SER A 770 7.82 -60.14 26.85
N SER A 771 8.52 -59.29 27.60
CA SER A 771 9.71 -59.73 28.33
C SER A 771 9.35 -60.78 29.39
N GLY A 772 10.32 -61.63 29.74
CA GLY A 772 10.17 -62.57 30.84
C GLY A 772 10.28 -61.89 32.21
N VAL A 773 9.49 -62.38 33.16
CA VAL A 773 9.55 -62.05 34.59
C VAL A 773 10.09 -63.26 35.34
N GLN A 774 11.16 -63.05 36.11
CA GLN A 774 11.85 -64.13 36.81
C GLN A 774 11.09 -64.57 38.08
N ILE A 775 11.03 -65.89 38.28
CA ILE A 775 10.61 -66.53 39.55
C ILE A 775 11.66 -67.55 40.00
N THR A 776 11.74 -67.78 41.31
CA THR A 776 12.63 -68.79 41.92
C THR A 776 11.81 -69.79 42.72
N VAL A 777 11.99 -71.08 42.48
CA VAL A 777 11.39 -72.17 43.27
C VAL A 777 12.45 -72.76 44.20
N ALA A 778 12.29 -72.60 45.51
CA ALA A 778 13.23 -73.04 46.54
C ALA A 778 12.76 -74.27 47.32
N ALA A 779 13.68 -75.06 47.87
CA ALA A 779 13.36 -76.23 48.68
C ALA A 779 12.70 -75.84 50.03
N ALA A 780 11.85 -76.71 50.57
CA ALA A 780 11.20 -76.50 51.85
C ALA A 780 12.22 -76.62 53.02
N PRO A 781 12.12 -75.79 54.08
CA PRO A 781 13.04 -75.83 55.23
C PRO A 781 12.87 -77.11 56.10
N GLN A 782 13.95 -77.61 56.72
CA GLN A 782 14.01 -78.87 57.49
C GLN A 782 14.80 -78.73 58.82
N PRO A 783 14.40 -79.38 59.94
CA PRO A 783 15.17 -79.44 61.21
C PRO A 783 16.41 -80.36 61.13
N ASP A 784 17.34 -80.31 62.10
CA ASP A 784 18.51 -81.21 62.22
C ASP A 784 19.03 -81.23 63.68
N LEU A 785 18.80 -82.31 64.44
CA LEU A 785 19.16 -82.38 65.87
C LEU A 785 20.50 -83.09 66.10
N ILE A 786 21.39 -82.41 66.83
CA ILE A 786 22.70 -82.93 67.28
C ILE A 786 22.89 -82.78 68.78
N VAL A 787 23.85 -83.50 69.37
CA VAL A 787 24.30 -83.30 70.75
C VAL A 787 25.71 -82.71 70.76
N ILE A 788 25.89 -81.66 71.56
CA ILE A 788 27.17 -80.96 71.73
C ILE A 788 27.54 -80.84 73.22
N SER A 789 28.83 -80.64 73.48
CA SER A 789 29.39 -80.29 74.80
C SER A 789 29.11 -81.27 75.96
N PRO A 790 29.37 -82.58 75.81
CA PRO A 790 29.28 -83.51 76.93
C PRO A 790 30.36 -83.21 77.98
N SER A 791 30.00 -83.21 79.26
CA SER A 791 30.95 -83.01 80.37
C SER A 791 30.48 -83.69 81.66
N VAL A 792 31.42 -83.97 82.57
CA VAL A 792 31.16 -84.61 83.86
C VAL A 792 31.60 -83.71 85.01
N SER A 793 30.88 -83.73 86.13
CA SER A 793 31.20 -82.88 87.30
C SER A 793 32.45 -83.32 88.04
N ASP A 794 32.82 -84.60 87.92
CA ASP A 794 34.01 -85.20 88.50
C ASP A 794 34.50 -86.31 87.57
N ASN A 795 35.81 -86.42 87.42
CA ASN A 795 36.47 -87.34 86.49
C ASN A 795 37.31 -88.42 87.18
N THR A 796 37.48 -88.35 88.51
CA THR A 796 38.20 -89.37 89.29
C THR A 796 37.33 -89.80 90.46
N LEU A 797 36.74 -90.99 90.35
CA LEU A 797 35.64 -91.43 91.19
C LEU A 797 36.02 -92.68 91.99
N THR A 798 35.48 -92.85 93.19
CA THR A 798 35.49 -94.16 93.86
C THR A 798 34.31 -95.02 93.41
N PRO A 799 34.39 -96.36 93.42
CA PRO A 799 33.28 -97.24 93.07
C PRO A 799 31.97 -96.85 93.76
N GLY A 800 30.91 -96.59 92.98
CA GLY A 800 29.60 -96.20 93.49
C GLY A 800 29.42 -94.72 93.88
N GLN A 801 30.41 -93.84 93.66
CA GLN A 801 30.27 -92.40 93.87
C GLN A 801 29.28 -91.77 92.88
N SER A 802 28.42 -90.86 93.33
CA SER A 802 27.51 -90.12 92.45
C SER A 802 28.17 -88.85 91.88
N PHE A 803 27.88 -88.55 90.62
CA PHE A 803 28.35 -87.38 89.89
C PHE A 803 27.34 -86.98 88.79
N ILE A 804 27.52 -85.83 88.16
CA ILE A 804 26.59 -85.31 87.14
C ILE A 804 27.23 -85.40 85.75
N ILE A 805 26.45 -85.82 84.75
CA ILE A 805 26.76 -85.62 83.34
C ILE A 805 25.90 -84.49 82.77
N ASN A 806 26.52 -83.58 82.01
CA ASN A 806 25.86 -82.52 81.25
C ASN A 806 26.00 -82.78 79.74
N ALA A 807 24.98 -82.44 78.95
CA ALA A 807 25.03 -82.45 77.48
C ALA A 807 24.00 -81.46 76.91
N THR A 808 24.22 -80.95 75.69
CA THR A 808 23.34 -79.94 75.05
C THR A 808 22.81 -80.44 73.72
N ALA A 809 21.49 -80.45 73.53
CA ALA A 809 20.88 -80.67 72.21
C ALA A 809 20.89 -79.37 71.39
N LYS A 810 21.17 -79.43 70.08
CA LYS A 810 21.13 -78.28 69.15
C LYS A 810 20.35 -78.65 67.90
N ASN A 811 19.43 -77.79 67.45
CA ASN A 811 18.85 -77.87 66.12
C ASN A 811 19.72 -77.05 65.16
N GLN A 812 20.53 -77.67 64.31
CA GLN A 812 21.34 -76.96 63.31
C GLN A 812 20.63 -76.76 61.96
N GLY A 813 19.38 -77.25 61.82
CA GLY A 813 18.57 -77.12 60.62
C GLY A 813 17.90 -75.74 60.47
N THR A 814 17.16 -75.56 59.38
CA THR A 814 16.47 -74.31 58.99
C THR A 814 14.99 -74.27 59.35
N ALA A 815 14.41 -75.39 59.79
CA ALA A 815 13.07 -75.44 60.38
C ALA A 815 13.11 -75.81 61.86
N THR A 816 12.04 -75.46 62.57
CA THR A 816 11.83 -75.83 63.98
C THR A 816 11.73 -77.35 64.11
N ALA A 817 12.53 -77.93 65.01
CA ALA A 817 12.44 -79.33 65.40
C ALA A 817 11.32 -79.51 66.45
N ASN A 818 10.57 -80.62 66.33
CA ASN A 818 9.62 -81.03 67.36
C ASN A 818 10.35 -81.46 68.65
N SER A 819 9.62 -81.62 69.76
CA SER A 819 10.21 -82.12 71.02
C SER A 819 10.86 -83.50 70.85
N SER A 820 11.99 -83.72 71.51
CA SER A 820 12.79 -84.95 71.48
C SER A 820 13.26 -85.36 72.89
N THR A 821 14.04 -86.44 73.01
CA THR A 821 14.61 -86.94 74.27
C THR A 821 16.12 -87.02 74.16
N LEU A 822 16.83 -86.54 75.17
CA LEU A 822 18.28 -86.70 75.33
C LEU A 822 18.57 -87.89 76.25
N ARG A 823 19.42 -88.81 75.81
CA ARG A 823 19.73 -90.06 76.52
C ARG A 823 21.21 -90.11 76.85
N TYR A 824 21.55 -90.29 78.13
CA TYR A 824 22.93 -90.33 78.64
C TYR A 824 23.45 -91.76 78.73
N TYR A 825 24.65 -92.00 78.22
CA TYR A 825 25.25 -93.32 78.10
C TYR A 825 26.64 -93.37 78.73
N ARG A 826 27.03 -94.57 79.16
CA ARG A 826 28.39 -94.95 79.55
C ARG A 826 28.92 -96.00 78.57
N SER A 827 30.10 -95.71 78.01
CA SER A 827 30.84 -96.58 77.12
C SER A 827 32.20 -96.99 77.70
N THR A 828 32.76 -98.05 77.13
CA THR A 828 34.15 -98.50 77.33
C THR A 828 35.11 -97.95 76.27
N ASP A 829 34.64 -97.06 75.38
CA ASP A 829 35.50 -96.26 74.51
C ASP A 829 34.93 -94.84 74.32
N ALA A 830 35.67 -93.95 73.64
CA ALA A 830 35.30 -92.54 73.49
C ALA A 830 34.11 -92.29 72.53
N THR A 831 33.59 -93.31 71.87
CA THR A 831 32.49 -93.23 70.91
C THR A 831 31.19 -93.55 71.63
N ILE A 832 30.30 -92.58 71.72
CA ILE A 832 28.99 -92.80 72.33
C ILE A 832 28.00 -93.19 71.25
N THR A 833 27.33 -94.30 71.48
CA THR A 833 26.30 -94.87 70.62
C THR A 833 25.11 -95.30 71.47
N THR A 834 23.98 -95.54 70.82
CA THR A 834 22.78 -96.03 71.52
C THR A 834 22.90 -97.48 72.01
N SER A 835 23.97 -98.19 71.65
CA SER A 835 24.29 -99.55 72.14
C SER A 835 25.05 -99.54 73.47
N ASP A 836 25.56 -98.39 73.90
CA ASP A 836 26.27 -98.24 75.17
C ASP A 836 25.33 -98.38 76.38
N THR A 837 25.88 -98.44 77.59
CA THR A 837 25.06 -98.60 78.79
C THR A 837 24.28 -97.31 79.05
N LEU A 838 22.96 -97.35 78.90
CA LEU A 838 22.10 -96.23 79.24
C LEU A 838 22.13 -95.95 80.76
N LEU A 839 22.34 -94.69 81.12
CA LEU A 839 22.39 -94.23 82.51
C LEU A 839 21.14 -93.45 82.91
N ALA A 840 20.72 -92.51 82.07
CA ALA A 840 19.63 -91.59 82.37
C ALA A 840 19.03 -90.99 81.08
N THR A 841 17.88 -90.32 81.20
CA THR A 841 17.22 -89.61 80.09
C THR A 841 16.67 -88.28 80.56
N ASP A 842 16.63 -87.29 79.68
CA ASP A 842 16.03 -85.97 79.92
C ASP A 842 15.27 -85.48 78.67
N SER A 843 14.23 -84.66 78.85
CA SER A 843 13.38 -84.18 77.75
C SER A 843 13.95 -82.94 77.06
N VAL A 844 13.79 -82.82 75.75
CA VAL A 844 14.14 -81.62 74.96
C VAL A 844 12.86 -81.08 74.32
N GLY A 845 12.48 -79.84 74.61
CA GLY A 845 11.29 -79.20 74.03
C GLY A 845 11.45 -78.90 72.53
N PHE A 846 10.45 -78.22 71.94
CA PHE A 846 10.58 -77.70 70.57
C PHE A 846 11.81 -76.82 70.45
N LEU A 847 12.59 -77.03 69.39
CA LEU A 847 13.85 -76.33 69.20
C LEU A 847 13.80 -75.59 67.87
N ALA A 848 13.69 -74.26 67.92
CA ALA A 848 13.74 -73.41 66.74
C ALA A 848 15.04 -73.64 65.95
N ALA A 849 15.05 -73.27 64.67
CA ALA A 849 16.27 -73.32 63.85
C ALA A 849 17.45 -72.66 64.59
N ILE A 850 18.60 -73.35 64.63
CA ILE A 850 19.87 -72.92 65.26
C ILE A 850 19.84 -72.89 66.82
N ALA A 851 18.70 -73.12 67.47
CA ALA A 851 18.58 -73.07 68.93
C ALA A 851 19.23 -74.27 69.65
N THR A 852 19.54 -74.11 70.94
CA THR A 852 20.14 -75.14 71.82
C THR A 852 19.35 -75.34 73.11
N SER A 853 19.47 -76.52 73.73
CA SER A 853 18.86 -76.89 75.02
C SER A 853 19.87 -77.69 75.85
N ALA A 854 20.39 -77.10 76.93
CA ALA A 854 21.35 -77.75 77.83
C ALA A 854 20.63 -78.55 78.92
N GLN A 855 21.06 -79.79 79.13
CA GLN A 855 20.47 -80.75 80.07
C GLN A 855 21.53 -81.43 80.94
N ASN A 856 21.12 -81.98 82.08
CA ASN A 856 22.01 -82.70 82.98
C ASN A 856 21.32 -83.88 83.70
N ALA A 857 22.10 -84.87 84.12
CA ALA A 857 21.60 -86.01 84.88
C ALA A 857 22.59 -86.46 85.97
N SER A 858 22.07 -86.80 87.15
CA SER A 858 22.83 -87.41 88.24
C SER A 858 22.98 -88.91 87.99
N VAL A 859 24.21 -89.40 87.93
CA VAL A 859 24.57 -90.79 87.64
C VAL A 859 25.54 -91.34 88.69
N ILE A 860 25.81 -92.64 88.66
CA ILE A 860 26.67 -93.33 89.63
C ILE A 860 27.86 -93.98 88.91
N ALA A 861 29.05 -93.84 89.50
CA ALA A 861 30.28 -94.45 89.02
C ALA A 861 30.17 -95.99 89.02
N PRO A 862 30.72 -96.67 88.00
CA PRO A 862 30.81 -98.14 87.96
C PRO A 862 31.39 -98.73 89.25
N THR A 863 30.96 -99.93 89.63
CA THR A 863 31.49 -100.63 90.81
C THR A 863 32.86 -101.27 90.56
N SER A 864 33.28 -101.36 89.31
CA SER A 864 34.60 -101.85 88.90
C SER A 864 35.53 -100.68 88.59
N GLU A 865 36.78 -100.79 89.03
CA GLU A 865 37.84 -99.87 88.67
C GLU A 865 38.10 -99.90 87.16
N GLY A 866 38.47 -98.75 86.59
CA GLY A 866 38.75 -98.63 85.17
C GLY A 866 38.42 -97.25 84.59
N THR A 867 38.74 -97.09 83.31
CA THR A 867 38.42 -95.88 82.53
C THR A 867 37.13 -96.10 81.76
N TYR A 868 36.22 -95.14 81.85
CA TYR A 868 34.94 -95.14 81.12
C TYR A 868 34.73 -93.80 80.45
N TRP A 869 33.84 -93.76 79.45
CA TRP A 869 33.45 -92.53 78.78
C TRP A 869 31.95 -92.34 78.87
N LEU A 870 31.51 -91.09 79.05
CA LEU A 870 30.10 -90.75 79.10
C LEU A 870 29.74 -89.67 78.09
N GLY A 871 28.59 -89.80 77.45
CA GLY A 871 28.02 -88.75 76.62
C GLY A 871 26.54 -88.95 76.44
N ALA A 872 25.97 -88.33 75.42
CA ALA A 872 24.54 -88.43 75.17
C ALA A 872 24.16 -88.50 73.69
N CYS A 873 22.99 -89.07 73.41
CA CYS A 873 22.35 -89.06 72.10
C CYS A 873 20.98 -88.39 72.19
N VAL A 874 20.62 -87.56 71.20
CA VAL A 874 19.27 -86.97 71.07
C VAL A 874 18.42 -87.81 70.10
N ASP A 875 17.17 -88.10 70.43
CA ASP A 875 16.29 -88.86 69.54
C ASP A 875 15.99 -88.05 68.25
N THR A 876 15.81 -88.75 67.12
CA THR A 876 15.46 -88.10 65.85
C THR A 876 14.01 -87.63 65.83
N VAL A 877 13.74 -86.55 65.08
CA VAL A 877 12.39 -86.04 64.76
C VAL A 877 12.06 -86.19 63.28
N THR A 878 10.78 -86.04 62.94
CA THR A 878 10.29 -86.13 61.56
C THR A 878 10.90 -85.06 60.66
N ASN A 879 11.33 -85.47 59.46
CA ASN A 879 11.90 -84.61 58.41
C ASN A 879 13.22 -83.93 58.79
N GLU A 880 14.03 -84.54 59.65
CA GLU A 880 15.40 -84.06 59.85
C GLU A 880 16.22 -84.16 58.56
N SER A 881 17.01 -83.12 58.28
CA SER A 881 17.91 -83.10 57.11
C SER A 881 19.07 -84.09 57.26
N ASN A 882 19.39 -84.52 58.49
CA ASN A 882 20.36 -85.56 58.79
C ASN A 882 19.94 -86.36 60.03
N THR A 883 19.93 -87.69 59.94
CA THR A 883 19.54 -88.61 61.04
C THR A 883 20.69 -89.52 61.50
N GLY A 884 21.94 -89.14 61.20
CA GLY A 884 23.15 -89.90 61.57
C GLY A 884 24.13 -89.18 62.51
N ASN A 885 23.75 -88.02 63.06
CA ASN A 885 24.60 -87.07 63.80
C ASN A 885 24.10 -86.81 65.24
N GLN A 886 23.33 -87.73 65.80
CA GLN A 886 22.58 -87.53 67.05
C GLN A 886 23.39 -87.75 68.33
N CYS A 887 24.55 -88.41 68.27
CA CYS A 887 25.33 -88.78 69.47
C CYS A 887 26.59 -87.91 69.63
N SER A 888 26.92 -87.56 70.87
CA SER A 888 28.14 -86.82 71.22
C SER A 888 29.38 -87.71 71.24
N SER A 889 30.57 -87.10 71.30
CA SER A 889 31.77 -87.80 71.78
C SER A 889 31.68 -88.09 73.29
N GLY A 890 32.52 -89.00 73.80
CA GLY A 890 32.54 -89.38 75.22
C GLY A 890 33.49 -88.53 76.07
N ALA A 891 33.02 -88.06 77.23
CA ALA A 891 33.80 -87.46 78.30
C ALA A 891 34.34 -88.53 79.25
N GLN A 892 35.66 -88.53 79.48
CA GLN A 892 36.34 -89.60 80.23
C GLN A 892 36.18 -89.45 81.76
N ILE A 893 35.96 -90.57 82.45
CA ILE A 893 36.09 -90.73 83.90
C ILE A 893 37.03 -91.91 84.22
N THR A 894 37.62 -91.91 85.41
CA THR A 894 38.42 -93.01 85.95
C THR A 894 37.91 -93.40 87.33
N VAL A 895 37.71 -94.70 87.56
CA VAL A 895 37.28 -95.26 88.86
C VAL A 895 38.47 -95.95 89.54
N VAL A 896 38.80 -95.57 90.79
CA VAL A 896 39.96 -96.08 91.56
C VAL A 896 39.58 -96.62 92.95
N GLY A 897 40.23 -97.70 93.41
CA GLY A 897 39.95 -98.38 94.69
C GLY A 897 40.50 -97.67 95.93
N GLN A 898 39.97 -98.01 97.12
CA GLN A 898 40.46 -97.47 98.40
C GLN A 898 41.68 -98.25 98.92
N GLU A 899 42.77 -97.56 99.28
CA GLU A 899 43.94 -98.14 99.97
C GLU A 899 43.66 -98.40 101.47
N GLU A 900 43.96 -99.61 101.96
CA GLU A 900 44.01 -99.97 103.40
C GLU A 900 45.47 -99.87 103.94
N PRO A 901 45.75 -99.27 105.11
CA PRO A 901 47.08 -99.29 105.73
C PRO A 901 47.37 -100.61 106.50
N PHE A 902 48.51 -101.24 106.22
CA PHE A 902 49.02 -102.50 106.84
C PHE A 902 49.39 -102.39 108.35
N PRO A 903 49.42 -103.53 109.11
CA PRO A 903 49.70 -103.61 110.55
C PRO A 903 51.20 -103.85 110.90
N TRP A 904 51.63 -103.47 112.11
CA TRP A 904 52.81 -104.05 112.80
C TRP A 904 52.51 -104.28 114.30
N LEU A 905 52.77 -105.50 114.80
CA LEU A 905 52.63 -105.91 116.21
C LEU A 905 53.91 -105.60 117.02
N LEU A 906 53.72 -105.16 118.27
CA LEU A 906 54.73 -104.72 119.26
C LEU A 906 55.52 -105.87 119.92
N PHE A 907 56.83 -105.68 120.13
CA PHE A 907 57.59 -106.22 121.27
C PHE A 907 58.79 -105.29 121.60
N TYR A 908 58.83 -104.81 122.84
CA TYR A 908 59.97 -104.23 123.57
C TYR A 908 60.47 -105.31 124.55
N PRO A 909 61.78 -105.48 124.86
CA PRO A 909 62.34 -104.94 126.12
C PRO A 909 63.87 -104.70 126.11
N ALA A 910 64.40 -104.02 127.14
CA ALA A 910 65.84 -103.85 127.33
C ALA A 910 66.49 -105.16 127.78
N PHE A 911 67.59 -105.59 127.16
CA PHE A 911 68.35 -106.79 127.54
C PHE A 911 67.55 -108.12 127.50
N LEU A 912 68.22 -109.12 126.90
CA LEU A 912 68.03 -110.58 126.99
C LEU A 912 66.67 -111.19 126.62
#